data_AF-A0A1B8QAF4-F1
#
_entry.id   AF-A0A1B8QAF4-F1
#
_cell.length_a   1.000
_cell.length_b   1.000
_cell.length_c   1.000
_cell.angle_alpha   90.00
_cell.angle_beta   90.00
_cell.angle_gamma   90.00
#
_symmetry.space_group_name_H-M   'P 1'
#
loop_
_entity.id
_entity.type
_entity.pdbx_description
1 polymer ?
#
loop_
_entity_poly.entity_id
_entity_poly.type
_entity_poly.pdbx_seq_one_letter_code
_entity_poly.pdbx_strand_id
1 'polypeptide(L)'
;MKKLSFNQNILTAGVVLALGIGGSTLVDAATSGSVSPEGGVQISNTATATYSVDGVAQPEVKSNAVVVNVSEVASFSLVATNEDGTPNDDKNEKLPMVGPNGSVTFTNKLTNSGNLADTYTITLANAGGDNFDYNNITDATITATIKNSDGTTVGQPQTLKSSGTITLQPGQYAELSYTLQGDGTGVGGQQANATITATSQYIGKQDSSKATLTNTDNAIIKTPVFSIVKTASLTQIDLNKTTEYTYTIKVKNDDKAGYAIDADNVLIVDNVPAGLSIDTGSIKVNTDKGSAASTTTTGSTANKLVVNNQNIKVGETVTITFTVKITDKDALAKAGSATNHADVYDNYGPNPVDPNNPGNPDIHDSTNPNTPSKTNTPSGDNPKSNDPNNPGTGGDVPSTVNFSNRGLTLTPNNSAEIAPNGSTTYTHTLTNKGNKPESDLTFTVKDTAGDNIDVSSVTYTAPDGTKTTLTPTNGVYTIPGKLDAGQAGKIEVTVKSNNATLNTSDAATITVTPAAGTNGDAPAAVSATDTTTIKGMTLVKKQAKDEACNGTVADSAFSDAVINNAKPGQCIVYRIEATNTFSNKALSNVVIKDAANQWNTKADYVTNSIKDSANGATTAPGDAAVSSNLDIAAGQTGWLQFAVKIKTTK
;
A
#
# COMPACT_ATOMS: atom_id res chain seq x y z
N MET A 1 1.11 70.74 -73.25
CA MET A 1 2.53 71.17 -73.31
C MET A 1 2.88 71.99 -72.08
N LYS A 2 3.55 71.39 -71.10
CA LYS A 2 4.80 71.88 -70.49
C LYS A 2 5.34 70.78 -69.59
N LYS A 3 6.50 70.25 -69.97
CA LYS A 3 7.31 69.28 -69.23
C LYS A 3 7.65 69.87 -67.85
N LEU A 4 7.50 69.07 -66.81
CA LEU A 4 8.24 69.24 -65.57
C LEU A 4 9.08 67.98 -65.37
N SER A 5 10.38 68.20 -65.42
CA SER A 5 11.48 67.27 -65.21
C SER A 5 11.49 66.74 -63.78
N PHE A 6 11.51 65.43 -63.61
CA PHE A 6 11.91 64.81 -62.35
C PHE A 6 13.41 64.63 -62.34
N ASN A 7 14.04 65.30 -61.38
CA ASN A 7 15.46 65.25 -61.10
C ASN A 7 15.76 64.02 -60.23
N GLN A 8 16.88 63.36 -60.49
CA GLN A 8 17.37 62.21 -59.73
C GLN A 8 17.88 62.64 -58.36
N ASN A 9 17.55 61.87 -57.32
CA ASN A 9 18.45 61.36 -56.28
C ASN A 9 17.65 61.05 -55.01
N ILE A 10 17.89 59.85 -54.49
CA ILE A 10 18.18 59.49 -53.10
C ILE A 10 17.68 58.05 -52.92
N LEU A 11 18.61 57.09 -53.00
CA LEU A 11 18.42 55.75 -52.47
C LEU A 11 18.16 55.87 -50.97
N THR A 12 17.03 55.34 -50.53
CA THR A 12 16.62 55.32 -49.13
C THR A 12 17.52 54.36 -48.35
N ALA A 13 18.13 54.90 -47.29
CA ALA A 13 18.95 54.19 -46.32
C ALA A 13 18.16 53.06 -45.65
N GLY A 14 18.81 51.90 -45.53
CA GLY A 14 18.30 50.74 -44.80
C GLY A 14 18.14 51.06 -43.31
N VAL A 15 16.96 50.75 -42.80
CA VAL A 15 16.65 50.78 -41.37
C VAL A 15 17.39 49.62 -40.70
N VAL A 16 18.26 49.93 -39.75
CA VAL A 16 18.80 48.99 -38.78
C VAL A 16 17.70 48.69 -37.78
N LEU A 17 17.22 47.44 -37.74
CA LEU A 17 16.44 46.91 -36.63
C LEU A 17 17.32 45.92 -35.87
N ALA A 18 18.01 46.46 -34.87
CA ALA A 18 18.40 45.72 -33.69
C ALA A 18 17.36 46.00 -32.59
N LEU A 19 17.19 45.04 -31.67
CA LEU A 19 16.18 44.94 -30.59
C LEU A 19 14.80 44.43 -31.09
N GLY A 20 14.16 43.46 -30.46
CA GLY A 20 14.42 42.76 -29.22
C GLY A 20 13.27 41.78 -28.94
N ILE A 21 13.57 40.81 -28.11
CA ILE A 21 12.72 39.75 -27.55
C ILE A 21 11.33 40.30 -27.14
N GLY A 22 10.25 39.81 -27.75
CA GLY A 22 8.90 39.95 -27.20
C GLY A 22 7.75 40.03 -28.21
N GLY A 23 6.97 38.94 -28.33
CA GLY A 23 5.53 38.97 -28.57
C GLY A 23 5.02 39.19 -30.01
N SER A 24 4.73 38.07 -30.68
CA SER A 24 3.73 37.86 -31.76
C SER A 24 3.62 38.91 -32.88
N THR A 25 4.08 38.53 -34.09
CA THR A 25 3.31 38.40 -35.35
C THR A 25 4.30 38.43 -36.53
N LEU A 26 4.34 37.36 -37.32
CA LEU A 26 4.96 37.22 -38.65
C LEU A 26 6.39 37.80 -38.76
N VAL A 27 7.40 37.00 -38.39
CA VAL A 27 8.82 37.28 -38.65
C VAL A 27 9.17 36.84 -40.08
N ASP A 28 9.59 37.78 -40.91
CA ASP A 28 10.07 37.53 -42.27
C ASP A 28 11.47 36.89 -42.23
N ALA A 29 11.77 36.04 -43.22
CA ALA A 29 13.09 35.46 -43.46
C ALA A 29 14.22 36.51 -43.36
N ALA A 30 15.28 36.22 -42.59
CA ALA A 30 16.42 37.11 -42.47
C ALA A 30 17.13 37.26 -43.82
N THR A 31 17.20 38.48 -44.32
CA THR A 31 17.92 38.85 -45.56
C THR A 31 18.90 39.96 -45.25
N SER A 32 20.12 39.86 -45.79
CA SER A 32 21.05 40.98 -45.74
C SER A 32 20.51 42.08 -46.66
N GLY A 33 20.63 43.34 -46.27
CA GLY A 33 20.47 44.42 -47.25
C GLY A 33 21.46 44.24 -48.41
N SER A 34 21.07 44.62 -49.62
CA SER A 34 21.98 44.56 -50.77
C SER A 34 23.08 45.61 -50.67
N VAL A 35 24.31 45.24 -51.05
CA VAL A 35 25.45 46.17 -51.16
C VAL A 35 26.04 46.13 -52.57
N SER A 36 26.38 47.30 -53.10
CA SER A 36 27.13 47.49 -54.35
C SER A 36 28.35 48.37 -54.09
N PRO A 37 29.53 48.05 -54.66
CA PRO A 37 30.67 48.99 -54.70
C PRO A 37 30.32 50.25 -55.52
N GLU A 38 30.92 51.39 -55.19
CA GLU A 38 30.83 52.58 -56.03
C GLU A 38 31.58 52.37 -57.36
N GLY A 39 30.87 52.53 -58.48
CA GLY A 39 31.43 52.48 -59.84
C GLY A 39 31.27 51.13 -60.54
N GLY A 40 30.06 50.83 -61.02
CA GLY A 40 29.79 49.65 -61.86
C GLY A 40 30.50 49.69 -63.22
N VAL A 41 30.65 48.53 -63.87
CA VAL A 41 31.31 48.41 -65.17
C VAL A 41 30.33 48.81 -66.28
N GLN A 42 30.72 49.77 -67.12
CA GLN A 42 30.00 50.10 -68.36
C GLN A 42 30.54 49.30 -69.53
N ILE A 43 29.69 48.47 -70.13
CA ILE A 43 29.95 47.87 -71.43
C ILE A 43 29.31 48.75 -72.49
N SER A 44 30.14 49.39 -73.32
CA SER A 44 29.69 50.18 -74.47
C SER A 44 29.88 49.36 -75.74
N ASN A 45 28.79 49.00 -76.42
CA ASN A 45 28.85 48.35 -77.73
C ASN A 45 28.51 49.36 -78.83
N THR A 46 29.32 49.41 -79.88
CA THR A 46 29.13 50.27 -81.04
C THR A 46 29.50 49.48 -82.29
N ALA A 47 28.54 49.27 -83.19
CA ALA A 47 28.80 48.57 -84.44
C ALA A 47 29.46 49.51 -85.45
N THR A 48 30.38 49.00 -86.25
CA THR A 48 31.00 49.73 -87.35
C THR A 48 30.71 49.05 -88.68
N ALA A 49 30.56 49.84 -89.73
CA ALA A 49 30.43 49.35 -91.09
C ALA A 49 31.33 50.16 -92.02
N THR A 50 32.04 49.46 -92.89
CA THR A 50 32.81 50.05 -93.98
C THR A 50 32.13 49.73 -95.30
N TYR A 51 32.04 50.72 -96.16
CA TYR A 51 31.51 50.57 -97.51
C TYR A 51 32.40 51.32 -98.50
N SER A 52 32.27 51.02 -99.78
CA SER A 52 32.98 51.71 -100.85
C SER A 52 31.97 52.28 -101.83
N VAL A 53 32.32 53.41 -102.42
CA VAL A 53 31.56 54.03 -103.51
C VAL A 53 32.51 54.12 -104.70
N ASP A 54 32.10 53.57 -105.84
CA ASP A 54 32.87 53.53 -107.10
C ASP A 54 34.31 52.99 -106.95
N GLY A 55 34.47 51.96 -106.12
CA GLY A 55 35.77 51.29 -105.90
C GLY A 55 36.71 51.99 -104.91
N VAL A 56 36.31 53.13 -104.34
CA VAL A 56 37.09 53.84 -103.31
C VAL A 56 36.50 53.57 -101.92
N ALA A 57 37.33 53.03 -101.02
CA ALA A 57 36.94 52.78 -99.63
C ALA A 57 36.53 54.09 -98.94
N GLN A 58 35.35 54.09 -98.30
CA GLN A 58 34.87 55.23 -97.54
C GLN A 58 35.24 55.10 -96.05
N PRO A 59 35.24 56.23 -95.30
CA PRO A 59 35.46 56.20 -93.86
C PRO A 59 34.44 55.30 -93.14
N GLU A 60 34.91 54.56 -92.14
CA GLU A 60 34.10 53.70 -91.29
C GLU A 60 32.96 54.49 -90.61
N VAL A 61 31.71 54.05 -90.78
CA VAL A 61 30.53 54.64 -90.10
C VAL A 61 30.19 53.84 -88.84
N LYS A 62 29.85 54.55 -87.75
CA LYS A 62 29.56 53.95 -86.43
C LYS A 62 28.09 54.15 -86.05
N SER A 63 27.48 53.13 -85.42
CA SER A 63 26.14 53.24 -84.83
C SER A 63 26.13 54.12 -83.56
N ASN A 64 24.95 54.35 -82.97
CA ASN A 64 24.86 54.85 -81.59
C ASN A 64 25.37 53.79 -80.59
N ALA A 65 25.99 54.24 -79.49
CA ALA A 65 26.41 53.34 -78.42
C ALA A 65 25.20 52.88 -77.60
N VAL A 66 25.11 51.58 -77.33
CA VAL A 66 24.23 51.04 -76.30
C VAL A 66 25.09 50.73 -75.08
N VAL A 67 24.76 51.35 -73.95
CA VAL A 67 25.48 51.20 -72.68
C VAL A 67 24.71 50.25 -71.77
N VAL A 68 25.38 49.20 -71.31
CA VAL A 68 24.89 48.33 -70.23
C VAL A 68 25.69 48.67 -68.97
N ASN A 69 25.00 49.08 -67.91
CA ASN A 69 25.59 49.21 -66.58
C ASN A 69 25.47 47.86 -65.87
N VAL A 70 26.60 47.24 -65.51
CA VAL A 70 26.63 46.05 -64.64
C VAL A 70 27.06 46.51 -63.25
N SER A 71 26.14 46.46 -62.28
CA SER A 71 26.46 46.68 -60.88
C SER A 71 26.67 45.35 -60.18
N GLU A 72 27.75 45.25 -59.43
CA GLU A 72 27.97 44.17 -58.48
C GLU A 72 26.96 44.30 -57.34
N VAL A 73 26.16 43.27 -57.07
CA VAL A 73 25.18 43.24 -55.99
C VAL A 73 25.50 42.01 -55.13
N ALA A 74 25.91 42.23 -53.89
CA ALA A 74 26.04 41.16 -52.89
C ALA A 74 24.85 41.21 -51.93
N SER A 75 24.24 40.05 -51.72
CA SER A 75 23.11 39.84 -50.80
C SER A 75 23.00 38.36 -50.48
N PHE A 76 22.57 38.02 -49.28
CA PHE A 76 22.31 36.65 -48.86
C PHE A 76 21.14 36.56 -47.89
N SER A 77 20.64 35.35 -47.68
CA SER A 77 19.62 35.04 -46.68
C SER A 77 20.02 33.84 -45.84
N LEU A 78 19.58 33.80 -44.59
CA LEU A 78 19.72 32.65 -43.70
C LEU A 78 18.35 32.38 -43.09
N VAL A 79 17.82 31.16 -43.26
CA VAL A 79 16.49 30.78 -42.75
C VAL A 79 16.52 29.43 -42.05
N ALA A 80 15.73 29.29 -41.00
CA ALA A 80 15.48 28.04 -40.30
C ALA A 80 14.56 27.16 -41.14
N THR A 81 14.80 25.84 -41.17
CA THR A 81 14.07 24.93 -42.08
C THR A 81 13.44 23.73 -41.40
N ASN A 82 13.57 23.56 -40.08
CA ASN A 82 12.84 22.49 -39.40
C ASN A 82 11.33 22.77 -39.43
N GLU A 83 10.55 21.70 -39.34
CA GLU A 83 9.11 21.83 -39.17
C GLU A 83 8.79 22.14 -37.70
N ASP A 84 8.33 23.36 -37.44
CA ASP A 84 8.00 23.87 -36.09
C ASP A 84 6.69 24.67 -36.04
N GLY A 85 5.96 24.71 -37.16
CA GLY A 85 4.73 25.48 -37.34
C GLY A 85 4.92 26.80 -38.09
N THR A 86 6.13 27.35 -38.14
CA THR A 86 6.48 28.56 -38.91
C THR A 86 7.81 28.40 -39.67
N PRO A 87 7.98 27.36 -40.50
CA PRO A 87 9.26 27.11 -41.17
C PRO A 87 9.64 28.23 -42.15
N ASN A 88 10.95 28.41 -42.38
CA ASN A 88 11.58 29.40 -43.26
C ASN A 88 11.59 30.85 -42.72
N ASP A 89 11.61 31.01 -41.41
CA ASP A 89 11.87 32.27 -40.71
C ASP A 89 13.31 32.31 -40.15
N ASP A 90 13.58 33.15 -39.15
CA ASP A 90 14.87 33.28 -38.48
C ASP A 90 15.03 32.36 -37.25
N LYS A 91 14.14 31.38 -37.06
CA LYS A 91 14.12 30.60 -35.83
C LYS A 91 13.62 29.16 -36.01
N ASN A 92 14.35 28.18 -35.47
CA ASN A 92 13.75 26.86 -35.22
C ASN A 92 13.09 26.89 -33.83
N GLU A 93 11.79 26.66 -33.71
CA GLU A 93 11.05 26.74 -32.44
C GLU A 93 10.77 25.37 -31.79
N LYS A 94 11.16 25.22 -30.51
CA LYS A 94 10.74 24.13 -29.62
C LYS A 94 10.90 22.72 -30.21
N LEU A 95 12.00 22.49 -30.92
CA LEU A 95 12.29 21.15 -31.42
C LEU A 95 12.47 20.17 -30.24
N PRO A 96 11.86 18.98 -30.30
CA PRO A 96 11.82 18.08 -29.16
C PRO A 96 13.18 17.43 -28.92
N MET A 97 13.61 17.44 -27.67
CA MET A 97 14.78 16.71 -27.18
C MET A 97 14.34 15.75 -26.07
N VAL A 98 14.62 14.45 -26.22
CA VAL A 98 14.18 13.44 -25.24
C VAL A 98 15.16 13.40 -24.07
N GLY A 99 14.72 13.84 -22.89
CA GLY A 99 15.53 13.89 -21.67
C GLY A 99 16.65 14.95 -21.67
N PRO A 100 17.31 15.20 -20.52
CA PRO A 100 18.27 16.30 -20.35
C PRO A 100 19.59 16.15 -21.13
N ASN A 101 20.01 14.91 -21.40
CA ASN A 101 21.18 14.57 -22.22
C ASN A 101 20.79 14.18 -23.65
N GLY A 102 19.55 14.43 -24.04
CA GLY A 102 19.04 14.14 -25.37
C GLY A 102 19.78 14.94 -26.44
N SER A 103 19.49 14.61 -27.70
CA SER A 103 20.02 15.35 -28.84
C SER A 103 18.91 15.87 -29.73
N VAL A 104 19.18 16.99 -30.39
CA VAL A 104 18.26 17.67 -31.30
C VAL A 104 19.03 18.07 -32.56
N THR A 105 18.40 17.91 -33.73
CA THR A 105 19.02 18.27 -35.02
C THR A 105 18.35 19.51 -35.59
N PHE A 106 19.14 20.54 -35.80
CA PHE A 106 18.72 21.78 -36.44
C PHE A 106 19.13 21.79 -37.91
N THR A 107 18.32 22.47 -38.71
CA THR A 107 18.50 22.65 -40.15
C THR A 107 18.24 24.10 -40.53
N ASN A 108 19.11 24.64 -41.37
CA ASN A 108 19.05 26.01 -41.85
C ASN A 108 19.45 26.06 -43.33
N LYS A 109 19.02 27.10 -44.04
CA LYS A 109 19.35 27.33 -45.44
C LYS A 109 20.00 28.70 -45.63
N LEU A 110 21.25 28.69 -46.08
CA LEU A 110 22.02 29.88 -46.44
C LEU A 110 22.02 30.06 -47.96
N THR A 111 21.49 31.16 -48.48
CA THR A 111 21.39 31.41 -49.93
C THR A 111 22.21 32.62 -50.33
N ASN A 112 23.05 32.49 -51.36
CA ASN A 112 23.68 33.64 -52.01
C ASN A 112 22.74 34.21 -53.08
N SER A 113 22.07 35.31 -52.76
CA SER A 113 21.13 36.01 -53.63
C SER A 113 21.79 37.10 -54.48
N GLY A 114 23.08 37.34 -54.29
CA GLY A 114 23.88 38.28 -55.06
C GLY A 114 24.26 37.75 -56.45
N ASN A 115 24.87 38.61 -57.25
CA ASN A 115 25.43 38.26 -58.56
C ASN A 115 26.94 37.99 -58.54
N LEU A 116 27.56 37.90 -57.35
CA LEU A 116 28.96 37.51 -57.14
C LEU A 116 29.09 36.25 -56.29
N ALA A 117 30.20 35.54 -56.46
CA ALA A 117 30.59 34.50 -55.52
C ALA A 117 30.99 35.13 -54.18
N ASP A 118 30.60 34.50 -53.08
CA ASP A 118 30.91 34.98 -51.73
C ASP A 118 31.25 33.80 -50.80
N THR A 119 32.08 34.08 -49.81
CA THR A 119 32.52 33.13 -48.79
C THR A 119 31.90 33.52 -47.46
N TYR A 120 31.19 32.58 -46.85
CA TYR A 120 30.50 32.76 -45.58
C TYR A 120 31.21 32.00 -44.47
N THR A 121 31.50 32.68 -43.38
CA THR A 121 31.96 32.04 -42.14
C THR A 121 30.72 31.64 -41.32
N ILE A 122 30.64 30.37 -40.92
CA ILE A 122 29.51 29.81 -40.17
C ILE A 122 29.94 29.58 -38.73
N THR A 123 29.25 30.20 -37.78
CA THR A 123 29.54 30.11 -36.34
C THR A 123 28.33 29.55 -35.60
N LEU A 124 28.59 28.59 -34.71
CA LEU A 124 27.64 28.10 -33.70
C LEU A 124 28.04 28.60 -32.32
N ALA A 125 27.07 29.03 -31.52
CA ALA A 125 27.26 29.43 -30.13
C ALA A 125 25.99 29.19 -29.29
N ASN A 126 26.15 28.93 -27.99
CA ASN A 126 25.02 28.96 -27.06
C ASN A 126 24.52 30.40 -26.98
N ALA A 127 23.21 30.56 -26.83
CA ALA A 127 22.56 31.86 -26.71
C ALA A 127 21.97 32.03 -25.31
N GLY A 128 21.98 33.25 -24.79
CA GLY A 128 21.37 33.52 -23.49
C GLY A 128 19.84 33.58 -23.53
N GLY A 129 19.23 33.66 -22.35
CA GLY A 129 17.77 33.81 -22.21
C GLY A 129 17.00 32.48 -22.25
N ASP A 130 17.68 31.37 -22.00
CA ASP A 130 17.18 30.01 -21.93
C ASP A 130 17.39 29.39 -20.53
N ASN A 131 17.18 28.07 -20.41
CA ASN A 131 17.23 27.36 -19.12
C ASN A 131 18.49 26.51 -18.92
N PHE A 132 19.07 25.98 -19.99
CA PHE A 132 20.26 25.12 -19.97
C PHE A 132 21.03 25.25 -21.30
N ASP A 133 22.29 24.83 -21.32
CA ASP A 133 23.18 24.96 -22.48
C ASP A 133 23.33 23.65 -23.26
N TYR A 134 23.88 23.74 -24.48
CA TYR A 134 24.38 22.58 -25.21
C TYR A 134 25.86 22.31 -24.89
N ASN A 135 26.20 21.08 -24.51
CA ASN A 135 27.56 20.72 -24.09
C ASN A 135 28.53 20.48 -25.25
N ASN A 136 28.02 20.16 -26.43
CA ASN A 136 28.81 19.77 -27.59
C ASN A 136 28.93 20.89 -28.63
N ILE A 137 28.41 22.10 -28.36
CA ILE A 137 28.25 23.14 -29.39
C ILE A 137 29.56 23.61 -30.03
N THR A 138 30.67 23.61 -29.28
CA THR A 138 31.99 23.97 -29.80
C THR A 138 32.55 22.90 -30.74
N ASP A 139 32.19 21.64 -30.51
CA ASP A 139 32.67 20.48 -31.24
C ASP A 139 31.63 19.91 -32.23
N ALA A 140 30.44 20.49 -32.29
CA ALA A 140 29.39 20.06 -33.20
C ALA A 140 29.87 20.18 -34.66
N THR A 141 29.59 19.15 -35.45
CA THR A 141 29.88 19.15 -36.89
C THR A 141 28.68 19.70 -37.65
N ILE A 142 28.92 20.68 -38.50
CA ILE A 142 27.92 21.24 -39.40
C ILE A 142 28.10 20.56 -40.76
N THR A 143 27.07 19.86 -41.21
CA THR A 143 27.02 19.31 -42.58
C THR A 143 26.43 20.37 -43.49
N ALA A 144 27.19 20.81 -44.50
CA ALA A 144 26.77 21.77 -45.50
C ALA A 144 26.64 21.09 -46.88
N THR A 145 25.41 20.98 -47.39
CA THR A 145 25.14 20.47 -48.74
C THR A 145 24.85 21.64 -49.67
N ILE A 146 25.77 21.93 -50.59
CA ILE A 146 25.61 23.03 -51.55
C ILE A 146 24.74 22.55 -52.70
N LYS A 147 23.78 23.37 -53.11
CA LYS A 147 22.89 23.13 -54.24
C LYS A 147 22.82 24.35 -55.16
N ASN A 148 22.63 24.09 -56.45
CA ASN A 148 22.27 25.11 -57.42
C ASN A 148 20.82 25.57 -57.19
N SER A 149 20.42 26.66 -57.85
CA SER A 149 19.06 27.21 -57.77
C SER A 149 17.96 26.21 -58.20
N ASP A 150 18.30 25.22 -59.03
CA ASP A 150 17.41 24.15 -59.46
C ASP A 150 17.34 22.96 -58.47
N GLY A 151 18.07 23.03 -57.36
CA GLY A 151 18.12 22.00 -56.32
C GLY A 151 19.15 20.88 -56.55
N THR A 152 19.91 20.91 -57.66
CA THR A 152 20.95 19.92 -57.91
C THR A 152 22.16 20.11 -56.98
N THR A 153 22.62 19.03 -56.34
CA THR A 153 23.77 19.07 -55.43
C THR A 153 25.07 19.37 -56.18
N VAL A 154 25.87 20.26 -55.60
CA VAL A 154 27.17 20.68 -56.09
C VAL A 154 28.27 20.02 -55.25
N GLY A 155 28.99 19.08 -55.85
CA GLY A 155 30.05 18.35 -55.14
C GLY A 155 29.51 17.41 -54.05
N GLN A 156 30.38 17.05 -53.11
CA GLN A 156 30.01 16.25 -51.94
C GLN A 156 29.66 17.17 -50.76
N PRO A 157 28.77 16.74 -49.83
CA PRO A 157 28.52 17.46 -48.59
C PRO A 157 29.83 17.77 -47.85
N GLN A 158 29.94 19.00 -47.33
CA GLN A 158 31.11 19.46 -46.59
C GLN A 158 30.85 19.34 -45.09
N THR A 159 31.85 18.90 -44.33
CA THR A 159 31.80 18.92 -42.87
C THR A 159 32.60 20.11 -42.35
N LEU A 160 31.94 20.98 -41.59
CA LEU A 160 32.53 22.16 -40.98
C LEU A 160 32.50 22.03 -39.46
N LYS A 161 33.40 22.76 -38.81
CA LYS A 161 33.30 23.11 -37.39
C LYS A 161 32.82 24.55 -37.28
N SER A 162 32.45 24.98 -36.07
CA SER A 162 32.17 26.40 -35.80
C SER A 162 33.36 27.27 -36.25
N SER A 163 33.07 28.40 -36.89
CA SER A 163 34.00 29.27 -37.63
C SER A 163 34.56 28.70 -38.94
N GLY A 164 34.03 27.58 -39.43
CA GLY A 164 34.33 27.05 -40.76
C GLY A 164 33.73 27.91 -41.87
N THR A 165 34.28 27.82 -43.09
CA THR A 165 33.85 28.66 -44.22
C THR A 165 33.27 27.83 -45.36
N ILE A 166 32.25 28.35 -46.03
CA ILE A 166 31.76 27.83 -47.31
C ILE A 166 31.72 28.92 -48.36
N THR A 167 31.92 28.57 -49.63
CA THR A 167 31.81 29.51 -50.76
C THR A 167 30.62 29.14 -51.62
N LEU A 168 29.75 30.10 -51.92
CA LEU A 168 28.57 29.92 -52.76
C LEU A 168 28.70 30.81 -54.00
N GLN A 169 28.53 30.22 -55.18
CA GLN A 169 28.39 30.96 -56.44
C GLN A 169 27.03 31.68 -56.48
N PRO A 170 26.85 32.66 -57.39
CA PRO A 170 25.57 33.35 -57.56
C PRO A 170 24.40 32.37 -57.70
N GLY A 171 23.34 32.55 -56.91
CA GLY A 171 22.14 31.73 -56.93
C GLY A 171 22.26 30.34 -56.28
N GLN A 172 23.43 29.97 -55.75
CA GLN A 172 23.58 28.74 -54.96
C GLN A 172 23.11 28.94 -53.52
N TYR A 173 22.70 27.84 -52.89
CA TYR A 173 22.40 27.78 -51.47
C TYR A 173 23.07 26.57 -50.80
N ALA A 174 23.28 26.65 -49.49
CA ALA A 174 23.70 25.54 -48.65
C ALA A 174 22.59 25.16 -47.67
N GLU A 175 22.26 23.87 -47.64
CA GLU A 175 21.52 23.26 -46.53
C GLU A 175 22.52 22.91 -45.42
N LEU A 176 22.36 23.55 -44.28
CA LEU A 176 23.19 23.40 -43.09
C LEU A 176 22.44 22.53 -42.09
N SER A 177 23.04 21.44 -41.62
CA SER A 177 22.46 20.57 -40.60
C SER A 177 23.48 20.21 -39.53
N TYR A 178 23.08 20.30 -38.27
CA TYR A 178 23.94 20.00 -37.12
C TYR A 178 23.11 19.48 -35.93
N THR A 179 23.73 18.64 -35.12
CA THR A 179 23.09 18.03 -33.94
C THR A 179 23.73 18.55 -32.67
N LEU A 180 22.91 19.07 -31.76
CA LEU A 180 23.33 19.52 -30.44
C LEU A 180 22.80 18.59 -29.35
N GLN A 181 23.57 18.47 -28.27
CA GLN A 181 23.27 17.66 -27.10
C GLN A 181 23.15 18.56 -25.87
N GLY A 182 22.09 18.38 -25.08
CA GLY A 182 21.90 19.11 -23.83
C GLY A 182 22.99 18.78 -22.80
N ASP A 183 23.26 19.72 -21.91
CA ASP A 183 24.28 19.60 -20.87
C ASP A 183 23.91 18.66 -19.69
N GLY A 184 22.69 18.11 -19.68
CA GLY A 184 22.20 17.21 -18.63
C GLY A 184 21.62 17.91 -17.40
N THR A 185 21.61 19.25 -17.36
CA THR A 185 21.13 20.01 -16.19
C THR A 185 19.67 20.40 -16.27
N GLY A 186 19.11 20.45 -17.48
CA GLY A 186 17.70 20.79 -17.72
C GLY A 186 16.72 19.73 -17.21
N VAL A 187 15.44 20.11 -17.14
CA VAL A 187 14.30 19.23 -16.82
C VAL A 187 13.19 19.38 -17.86
N GLY A 188 12.20 18.48 -17.87
CA GLY A 188 11.06 18.52 -18.79
C GLY A 188 10.44 19.91 -18.92
N GLY A 189 10.11 20.34 -20.14
CA GLY A 189 9.53 21.64 -20.45
C GLY A 189 10.51 22.81 -20.48
N GLN A 190 11.74 22.65 -19.98
CA GLN A 190 12.78 23.66 -20.13
C GLN A 190 13.34 23.68 -21.55
N GLN A 191 13.87 24.83 -21.94
CA GLN A 191 14.35 25.10 -23.29
C GLN A 191 15.82 25.52 -23.30
N ALA A 192 16.50 25.26 -24.41
CA ALA A 192 17.85 25.73 -24.73
C ALA A 192 17.85 26.47 -26.06
N ASN A 193 18.70 27.48 -26.19
CA ASN A 193 18.88 28.28 -27.40
C ASN A 193 20.32 28.18 -27.90
N ALA A 194 20.47 27.87 -29.18
CA ALA A 194 21.70 28.04 -29.92
C ALA A 194 21.53 29.16 -30.96
N THR A 195 22.63 29.72 -31.43
CA THR A 195 22.64 30.59 -32.60
C THR A 195 23.50 29.99 -33.69
N ILE A 196 23.00 30.02 -34.92
CA ILE A 196 23.80 29.83 -36.12
C ILE A 196 23.94 31.16 -36.82
N THR A 197 25.17 31.57 -37.04
CA THR A 197 25.50 32.87 -37.63
C THR A 197 26.27 32.67 -38.93
N ALA A 198 25.81 33.29 -40.00
CA ALA A 198 26.52 33.35 -41.28
C ALA A 198 27.05 34.77 -41.50
N THR A 199 28.38 34.89 -41.65
CA THR A 199 29.03 36.18 -41.92
C THR A 199 29.69 36.16 -43.30
N SER A 200 29.19 37.00 -44.21
CA SER A 200 29.73 37.24 -45.54
C SER A 200 31.09 37.95 -45.47
N GLN A 201 32.09 37.39 -46.15
CA GLN A 201 33.40 38.03 -46.28
C GLN A 201 33.39 39.17 -47.31
N TYR A 202 32.60 39.07 -48.38
CA TYR A 202 32.51 40.13 -49.37
C TYR A 202 31.77 41.35 -48.81
N ILE A 203 30.55 41.17 -48.28
CA ILE A 203 29.76 42.25 -47.67
C ILE A 203 30.52 42.85 -46.49
N GLY A 204 31.19 42.04 -45.67
CA GLY A 204 32.01 42.52 -44.55
C GLY A 204 33.12 43.50 -44.94
N LYS A 205 33.64 43.43 -46.17
CA LYS A 205 34.61 44.39 -46.71
C LYS A 205 33.98 45.69 -47.19
N GLN A 206 32.70 45.65 -47.60
CA GLN A 206 31.97 46.81 -48.13
C GLN A 206 31.21 47.56 -47.03
N ASP A 207 30.46 46.83 -46.21
CA ASP A 207 29.63 47.33 -45.12
C ASP A 207 29.52 46.25 -44.03
N SER A 208 30.38 46.34 -43.02
CA SER A 208 30.44 45.36 -41.93
C SER A 208 29.15 45.29 -41.10
N SER A 209 28.27 46.31 -41.14
CA SER A 209 27.00 46.30 -40.42
C SER A 209 25.94 45.39 -41.05
N LYS A 210 26.13 44.97 -42.31
CA LYS A 210 25.19 44.11 -43.06
C LYS A 210 25.74 42.72 -43.36
N ALA A 211 26.95 42.45 -42.88
CA ALA A 211 27.68 41.25 -43.25
C ALA A 211 27.18 39.99 -42.56
N THR A 212 26.36 40.12 -41.52
CA THR A 212 26.02 39.03 -40.60
C THR A 212 24.51 38.85 -40.52
N LEU A 213 24.07 37.60 -40.68
CA LEU A 213 22.72 37.15 -40.31
C LEU A 213 22.83 36.03 -39.28
N THR A 214 21.88 35.99 -38.36
CA THR A 214 21.85 35.03 -37.25
C THR A 214 20.45 34.45 -37.13
N ASN A 215 20.36 33.13 -37.02
CA ASN A 215 19.14 32.44 -36.64
C ASN A 215 19.26 31.92 -35.21
N THR A 216 18.11 31.83 -34.53
CA THR A 216 18.01 31.21 -33.19
C THR A 216 17.44 29.81 -33.30
N ASP A 217 18.15 28.83 -32.79
CA ASP A 217 17.76 27.43 -32.83
C ASP A 217 17.39 26.97 -31.43
N ASN A 218 16.09 26.75 -31.20
CA ASN A 218 15.51 26.47 -29.89
C ASN A 218 15.03 25.02 -29.77
N ALA A 219 15.39 24.35 -28.67
CA ALA A 219 14.87 23.04 -28.31
C ALA A 219 14.11 23.07 -26.99
N ILE A 220 13.22 22.10 -26.80
CA ILE A 220 12.51 21.84 -25.55
C ILE A 220 12.77 20.41 -25.07
N ILE A 221 13.07 20.24 -23.79
CA ILE A 221 13.17 18.91 -23.17
C ILE A 221 11.78 18.33 -23.05
N LYS A 222 11.58 17.13 -23.59
CA LYS A 222 10.41 16.30 -23.38
C LYS A 222 10.77 15.07 -22.56
N THR A 223 9.91 14.72 -21.61
CA THR A 223 10.06 13.57 -20.72
C THR A 223 8.71 12.90 -20.50
N PRO A 224 8.65 11.59 -20.26
CA PRO A 224 7.48 10.98 -19.67
C PRO A 224 7.09 11.66 -18.35
N VAL A 225 5.80 11.66 -18.04
CA VAL A 225 5.28 12.20 -16.77
C VAL A 225 4.35 11.16 -16.19
N PHE A 226 4.69 10.55 -15.06
CA PHE A 226 3.88 9.46 -14.51
C PHE A 226 2.92 9.92 -13.42
N SER A 227 1.82 9.17 -13.31
CA SER A 227 0.79 9.29 -12.28
C SER A 227 0.48 7.89 -11.78
N ILE A 228 0.63 7.64 -10.48
CA ILE A 228 0.48 6.32 -9.89
C ILE A 228 -0.70 6.30 -8.92
N VAL A 229 -1.76 5.55 -9.26
CA VAL A 229 -2.90 5.33 -8.36
C VAL A 229 -2.96 3.87 -7.95
N LYS A 230 -2.84 3.61 -6.65
CA LYS A 230 -2.93 2.29 -6.07
C LYS A 230 -4.15 2.14 -5.18
N THR A 231 -4.87 1.04 -5.33
CA THR A 231 -6.07 0.73 -4.53
C THR A 231 -6.08 -0.73 -4.09
N ALA A 232 -6.63 -1.00 -2.91
CA ALA A 232 -6.97 -2.36 -2.47
C ALA A 232 -8.47 -2.61 -2.68
N SER A 233 -8.85 -3.85 -2.99
CA SER A 233 -10.26 -4.26 -3.08
C SER A 233 -10.99 -4.19 -1.74
N LEU A 234 -10.23 -4.22 -0.64
CA LEU A 234 -10.70 -4.10 0.73
C LEU A 234 -9.74 -3.18 1.50
N THR A 235 -10.27 -2.20 2.22
CA THR A 235 -9.48 -1.30 3.09
C THR A 235 -9.55 -1.66 4.57
N GLN A 236 -10.41 -2.62 4.91
CA GLN A 236 -10.59 -3.21 6.24
C GLN A 236 -10.59 -4.73 6.10
N ILE A 237 -9.67 -5.40 6.78
CA ILE A 237 -9.45 -6.84 6.71
C ILE A 237 -9.72 -7.45 8.09
N ASP A 238 -10.67 -8.39 8.15
CA ASP A 238 -10.82 -9.28 9.30
C ASP A 238 -9.93 -10.50 9.09
N LEU A 239 -8.81 -10.54 9.81
CA LEU A 239 -7.81 -11.60 9.74
C LEU A 239 -8.34 -12.97 10.23
N ASN A 240 -9.54 -13.05 10.79
CA ASN A 240 -10.20 -14.33 11.08
C ASN A 240 -11.04 -14.89 9.93
N LYS A 241 -11.32 -14.08 8.90
CA LYS A 241 -12.21 -14.45 7.79
C LYS A 241 -11.55 -14.33 6.43
N THR A 242 -10.78 -13.26 6.23
CA THR A 242 -10.13 -12.98 4.97
C THR A 242 -8.81 -13.72 4.89
N THR A 243 -8.61 -14.45 3.79
CA THR A 243 -7.35 -15.16 3.49
C THR A 243 -6.58 -14.50 2.35
N GLU A 244 -7.26 -13.74 1.50
CA GLU A 244 -6.69 -13.05 0.34
C GLU A 244 -7.55 -11.84 -0.08
N TYR A 245 -6.94 -10.92 -0.81
CA TYR A 245 -7.60 -9.76 -1.42
C TYR A 245 -6.75 -9.22 -2.58
N THR A 246 -7.26 -8.27 -3.36
CA THR A 246 -6.61 -7.81 -4.59
C THR A 246 -6.10 -6.37 -4.47
N TYR A 247 -4.92 -6.10 -4.99
CA TYR A 247 -4.44 -4.74 -5.28
C TYR A 247 -4.62 -4.42 -6.77
N THR A 248 -4.85 -3.14 -7.06
CA THR A 248 -4.80 -2.54 -8.40
C THR A 248 -3.79 -1.40 -8.38
N ILE A 249 -2.92 -1.33 -9.38
CA ILE A 249 -2.01 -0.21 -9.65
C ILE A 249 -2.39 0.34 -11.02
N LYS A 250 -2.58 1.65 -11.13
CA LYS A 250 -2.74 2.37 -12.39
C LYS A 250 -1.56 3.30 -12.56
N VAL A 251 -0.84 3.15 -13.66
CA VAL A 251 0.25 4.04 -14.06
C VAL A 251 -0.18 4.73 -15.34
N LYS A 252 -0.42 6.04 -15.27
CA LYS A 252 -0.75 6.87 -16.43
C LYS A 252 0.48 7.67 -16.83
N ASN A 253 0.80 7.71 -18.13
CA ASN A 253 1.67 8.76 -18.67
C ASN A 253 0.80 10.00 -18.89
N ASP A 254 0.92 11.02 -18.05
CA ASP A 254 0.01 12.15 -17.98
C ASP A 254 0.14 13.09 -19.20
N ASP A 255 -1.01 13.54 -19.69
CA ASP A 255 -1.15 14.37 -20.89
C ASP A 255 -1.42 15.84 -20.59
N LYS A 256 -1.39 16.25 -19.30
CA LYS A 256 -1.61 17.66 -18.93
C LYS A 256 -0.34 18.48 -19.08
N ALA A 257 0.83 17.85 -18.97
CA ALA A 257 2.12 18.50 -19.21
C ALA A 257 2.37 18.65 -20.72
N GLY A 258 2.52 19.88 -21.21
CA GLY A 258 2.78 20.15 -22.64
C GLY A 258 4.12 19.63 -23.16
N TYR A 259 4.98 19.13 -22.27
CA TYR A 259 6.26 18.50 -22.57
C TYR A 259 6.25 16.97 -22.44
N ALA A 260 5.09 16.37 -22.13
CA ALA A 260 4.97 14.91 -22.07
C ALA A 260 5.30 14.25 -23.42
N ILE A 261 5.95 13.10 -23.36
CA ILE A 261 6.26 12.25 -24.52
C ILE A 261 6.00 10.79 -24.18
N ASP A 262 5.80 9.97 -25.20
CA ASP A 262 5.62 8.52 -25.05
C ASP A 262 6.79 7.91 -24.28
N ALA A 263 6.46 6.96 -23.39
CA ALA A 263 7.44 6.24 -22.59
C ALA A 263 7.60 4.82 -23.14
N ASP A 264 8.84 4.35 -23.21
CA ASP A 264 9.18 3.03 -23.73
C ASP A 264 9.90 2.21 -22.66
N ASN A 265 9.57 0.92 -22.59
CA ASN A 265 10.17 -0.03 -21.66
C ASN A 265 10.09 0.34 -20.17
N VAL A 266 9.00 0.98 -19.77
CA VAL A 266 8.72 1.34 -18.39
C VAL A 266 8.70 0.09 -17.49
N LEU A 267 9.37 0.20 -16.35
CA LEU A 267 9.42 -0.80 -15.28
C LEU A 267 8.52 -0.36 -14.13
N ILE A 268 7.61 -1.23 -13.70
CA ILE A 268 6.71 -0.98 -12.57
C ILE A 268 6.99 -2.03 -11.49
N VAL A 269 7.24 -1.58 -10.25
CA VAL A 269 7.62 -2.42 -9.11
C VAL A 269 6.72 -2.13 -7.92
N ASP A 270 6.40 -3.17 -7.13
CA ASP A 270 5.64 -3.02 -5.89
C ASP A 270 6.12 -4.04 -4.85
N ASN A 271 6.62 -3.58 -3.71
CA ASN A 271 6.99 -4.46 -2.61
C ASN A 271 5.82 -4.54 -1.63
N VAL A 272 5.18 -5.71 -1.54
CA VAL A 272 4.02 -5.86 -0.66
C VAL A 272 4.44 -5.85 0.82
N PRO A 273 3.59 -5.30 1.72
CA PRO A 273 3.85 -5.29 3.15
C PRO A 273 4.15 -6.67 3.74
N ALA A 274 4.97 -6.72 4.79
CA ALA A 274 5.27 -7.94 5.52
C ALA A 274 3.99 -8.64 6.03
N GLY A 275 3.96 -9.97 5.93
CA GLY A 275 2.79 -10.81 6.26
C GLY A 275 1.79 -10.98 5.12
N LEU A 276 2.06 -10.38 3.96
CA LEU A 276 1.37 -10.65 2.71
C LEU A 276 2.29 -11.39 1.73
N SER A 277 1.70 -12.16 0.81
CA SER A 277 2.41 -12.71 -0.34
C SER A 277 1.60 -12.54 -1.64
N ILE A 278 2.28 -12.19 -2.73
CA ILE A 278 1.68 -12.08 -4.05
C ILE A 278 1.42 -13.48 -4.61
N ASP A 279 0.20 -13.70 -5.10
CA ASP A 279 -0.08 -14.82 -6.00
C ASP A 279 0.38 -14.43 -7.41
N THR A 280 1.59 -14.83 -7.79
CA THR A 280 2.19 -14.41 -9.07
C THR A 280 1.39 -14.89 -10.29
N GLY A 281 0.57 -15.94 -10.16
CA GLY A 281 -0.33 -16.40 -11.23
C GLY A 281 -1.56 -15.53 -11.42
N SER A 282 -1.85 -14.63 -10.48
CA SER A 282 -3.01 -13.73 -10.50
C SER A 282 -2.73 -12.39 -11.20
N ILE A 283 -1.47 -12.10 -11.55
CA ILE A 283 -1.08 -10.81 -12.12
C ILE A 283 -1.71 -10.64 -13.50
N LYS A 284 -2.45 -9.55 -13.70
CA LYS A 284 -3.02 -9.14 -14.99
C LYS A 284 -2.63 -7.71 -15.29
N VAL A 285 -2.23 -7.47 -16.55
CA VAL A 285 -1.78 -6.17 -17.05
C VAL A 285 -2.62 -5.80 -18.27
N ASN A 286 -3.26 -4.64 -18.22
CA ASN A 286 -4.12 -4.10 -19.27
C ASN A 286 -3.75 -2.65 -19.58
N THR A 287 -4.06 -2.18 -20.79
CA THR A 287 -3.90 -0.79 -21.25
C THR A 287 -5.24 -0.26 -21.77
N ASP A 288 -5.45 1.06 -21.74
CA ASP A 288 -6.72 1.70 -22.13
C ASP A 288 -6.71 2.38 -23.52
N LYS A 289 -5.55 2.55 -24.16
CA LYS A 289 -5.42 3.16 -25.51
C LYS A 289 -4.79 2.24 -26.56
N GLY A 290 -4.86 0.92 -26.34
CA GLY A 290 -4.57 -0.08 -27.36
C GLY A 290 -3.10 -0.36 -27.63
N SER A 291 -2.15 0.20 -26.85
CA SER A 291 -0.78 -0.34 -26.81
C SER A 291 -0.85 -1.77 -26.29
N ALA A 292 -0.10 -2.69 -26.89
CA ALA A 292 -0.09 -4.07 -26.42
C ALA A 292 0.49 -4.11 -25.00
N ALA A 293 -0.32 -4.53 -24.03
CA ALA A 293 0.16 -4.73 -22.67
C ALA A 293 1.23 -5.85 -22.68
N SER A 294 2.47 -5.51 -22.30
CA SER A 294 3.49 -6.53 -22.09
C SER A 294 3.13 -7.28 -20.80
N THR A 295 2.93 -8.60 -20.89
CA THR A 295 2.66 -9.43 -19.70
C THR A 295 3.94 -9.96 -19.05
N THR A 296 5.09 -9.36 -19.38
CA THR A 296 6.38 -9.76 -18.84
C THR A 296 6.46 -9.42 -17.35
N THR A 297 6.18 -10.42 -16.51
CA THR A 297 6.25 -10.33 -15.04
C THR A 297 7.51 -10.99 -14.46
N THR A 298 8.49 -11.29 -15.32
CA THR A 298 9.76 -11.92 -14.95
C THR A 298 10.46 -11.12 -13.84
N GLY A 299 10.76 -11.78 -12.72
CA GLY A 299 11.32 -11.14 -11.52
C GLY A 299 10.30 -10.90 -10.41
N SER A 300 8.99 -11.09 -10.69
CA SER A 300 7.99 -11.12 -9.63
C SER A 300 8.24 -12.30 -8.69
N THR A 301 8.17 -12.04 -7.39
CA THR A 301 8.30 -13.01 -6.31
C THR A 301 7.08 -12.93 -5.39
N ALA A 302 7.06 -13.73 -4.33
CA ALA A 302 6.02 -13.63 -3.31
C ALA A 302 5.96 -12.25 -2.63
N ASN A 303 7.02 -11.44 -2.66
CA ASN A 303 7.09 -10.20 -1.89
C ASN A 303 7.27 -8.95 -2.77
N LYS A 304 7.54 -9.15 -4.06
CA LYS A 304 7.86 -8.08 -5.00
C LYS A 304 7.16 -8.35 -6.33
N LEU A 305 6.29 -7.44 -6.75
CA LEU A 305 5.77 -7.37 -8.10
C LEU A 305 6.81 -6.72 -9.00
N VAL A 306 6.93 -7.25 -10.21
CA VAL A 306 7.72 -6.68 -11.30
C VAL A 306 6.92 -6.80 -12.59
N VAL A 307 6.67 -5.67 -13.26
CA VAL A 307 6.04 -5.61 -14.58
C VAL A 307 6.95 -4.81 -15.51
N ASN A 308 7.54 -5.48 -16.50
CA ASN A 308 8.60 -4.93 -17.35
C ASN A 308 8.11 -4.61 -18.76
N ASN A 309 8.89 -3.77 -19.45
CA ASN A 309 8.78 -3.51 -20.87
C ASN A 309 7.40 -2.94 -21.26
N GLN A 310 6.85 -2.04 -20.43
CA GLN A 310 5.59 -1.37 -20.77
C GLN A 310 5.89 -0.15 -21.64
N ASN A 311 5.23 -0.07 -22.79
CA ASN A 311 5.23 1.16 -23.58
C ASN A 311 3.93 1.89 -23.28
N ILE A 312 4.04 3.12 -22.80
CA ILE A 312 2.92 3.91 -22.29
C ILE A 312 2.88 5.24 -23.04
N LYS A 313 1.95 5.35 -23.98
CA LYS A 313 1.78 6.59 -24.76
C LYS A 313 1.28 7.74 -23.90
N VAL A 314 1.48 8.97 -24.35
CA VAL A 314 0.94 10.14 -23.66
C VAL A 314 -0.59 10.02 -23.50
N GLY A 315 -1.04 10.15 -22.25
CA GLY A 315 -2.41 10.00 -21.80
C GLY A 315 -2.92 8.56 -21.68
N GLU A 316 -2.10 7.54 -21.94
CA GLU A 316 -2.45 6.12 -21.76
C GLU A 316 -2.21 5.67 -20.31
N THR A 317 -3.04 4.73 -19.85
CA THR A 317 -2.95 4.11 -18.53
C THR A 317 -2.67 2.62 -18.63
N VAL A 318 -1.60 2.15 -17.98
CA VAL A 318 -1.38 0.75 -17.66
C VAL A 318 -2.08 0.44 -16.33
N THR A 319 -2.96 -0.57 -16.32
CA THR A 319 -3.63 -1.09 -15.13
C THR A 319 -3.12 -2.48 -14.81
N ILE A 320 -2.55 -2.65 -13.62
CA ILE A 320 -2.06 -3.93 -13.09
C ILE A 320 -2.96 -4.35 -11.94
N THR A 321 -3.44 -5.59 -11.95
CA THR A 321 -4.18 -6.20 -10.85
C THR A 321 -3.50 -7.48 -10.39
N PHE A 322 -3.43 -7.69 -9.07
CA PHE A 322 -2.83 -8.90 -8.50
C PHE A 322 -3.42 -9.19 -7.11
N THR A 323 -3.58 -10.47 -6.81
CA THR A 323 -4.05 -10.97 -5.52
C THR A 323 -2.88 -11.15 -4.57
N VAL A 324 -3.09 -10.75 -3.32
CA VAL A 324 -2.22 -11.04 -2.20
C VAL A 324 -2.90 -11.98 -1.20
N LYS A 325 -2.15 -12.93 -0.66
CA LYS A 325 -2.56 -13.86 0.40
C LYS A 325 -2.00 -13.39 1.72
N ILE A 326 -2.75 -13.62 2.80
CA ILE A 326 -2.29 -13.39 4.17
C ILE A 326 -1.45 -14.60 4.60
N THR A 327 -0.16 -14.37 4.86
CA THR A 327 0.81 -15.42 5.23
C THR A 327 1.26 -15.34 6.68
N ASP A 328 1.22 -14.16 7.29
CA ASP A 328 1.52 -13.98 8.71
C ASP A 328 0.47 -13.09 9.37
N LYS A 329 -0.50 -13.75 9.97
CA LYS A 329 -1.61 -13.11 10.68
C LYS A 329 -1.14 -12.30 11.88
N ASP A 330 -0.17 -12.80 12.63
CA ASP A 330 0.28 -12.18 13.87
C ASP A 330 1.08 -10.89 13.58
N ALA A 331 1.93 -10.91 12.54
CA ALA A 331 2.63 -9.73 12.07
C ALA A 331 1.66 -8.62 11.63
N LEU A 332 0.64 -8.97 10.82
CA LEU A 332 -0.36 -8.00 10.37
C LEU A 332 -1.24 -7.49 11.52
N ALA A 333 -1.64 -8.37 12.45
CA ALA A 333 -2.40 -7.97 13.62
C ALA A 333 -1.61 -6.99 14.50
N LYS A 334 -0.30 -7.24 14.67
CA LYS A 334 0.60 -6.35 15.40
C LYS A 334 0.80 -5.01 14.70
N ALA A 335 0.92 -5.01 13.36
CA ALA A 335 1.03 -3.79 12.58
C ALA A 335 -0.27 -2.95 12.63
N GLY A 336 -1.43 -3.61 12.67
CA GLY A 336 -2.75 -2.99 12.74
C GLY A 336 -3.20 -2.29 11.45
N SER A 337 -2.25 -1.84 10.62
CA SER A 337 -2.44 -1.35 9.26
C SER A 337 -1.14 -1.45 8.47
N ALA A 338 -1.21 -1.45 7.15
CA ALA A 338 -0.05 -1.29 6.28
C ALA A 338 -0.41 -0.47 5.04
N THR A 339 0.52 0.39 4.63
CA THR A 339 0.46 1.11 3.36
C THR A 339 1.32 0.37 2.35
N ASN A 340 0.75 0.06 1.18
CA ASN A 340 1.46 -0.54 0.08
C ASN A 340 1.78 0.52 -0.98
N HIS A 341 2.98 0.46 -1.54
CA HIS A 341 3.54 1.46 -2.44
C HIS A 341 4.03 0.81 -3.73
N ALA A 342 3.83 1.54 -4.83
CA ALA A 342 4.38 1.22 -6.14
C ALA A 342 5.41 2.26 -6.57
N ASP A 343 6.38 1.80 -7.37
CA ASP A 343 7.44 2.56 -8.01
C ASP A 343 7.39 2.37 -9.53
N VAL A 344 7.72 3.43 -10.28
CA VAL A 344 7.81 3.45 -11.74
C VAL A 344 9.18 3.97 -12.16
N TYR A 345 9.80 3.31 -13.13
CA TYR A 345 11.13 3.62 -13.63
C TYR A 345 11.17 3.69 -15.15
N ASP A 346 11.93 4.63 -15.70
CA ASP A 346 12.12 4.84 -17.15
C ASP A 346 13.52 5.42 -17.45
N ASN A 347 14.03 5.18 -18.67
CA ASN A 347 15.36 5.61 -19.15
C ASN A 347 15.30 6.46 -20.44
N TYR A 348 14.20 7.22 -20.65
CA TYR A 348 14.00 8.11 -21.79
C TYR A 348 14.10 7.45 -23.18
N GLY A 349 13.94 6.13 -23.31
CA GLY A 349 14.15 5.46 -24.59
C GLY A 349 14.14 3.93 -24.55
N PRO A 350 14.71 3.27 -25.56
CA PRO A 350 14.50 1.84 -25.79
C PRO A 350 15.26 0.92 -24.82
N ASN A 351 16.11 1.48 -23.95
CA ASN A 351 16.92 0.71 -23.03
C ASN A 351 16.11 0.39 -21.76
N PRO A 352 15.76 -0.89 -21.51
CA PRO A 352 14.97 -1.25 -20.35
C PRO A 352 15.75 -1.00 -19.05
N VAL A 353 15.03 -0.67 -17.99
CA VAL A 353 15.58 -0.61 -16.62
C VAL A 353 15.75 -2.05 -16.10
N ASP A 354 16.89 -2.37 -15.49
CA ASP A 354 17.10 -3.69 -14.87
C ASP A 354 16.18 -3.85 -13.63
N PRO A 355 15.24 -4.82 -13.63
CA PRO A 355 14.30 -5.02 -12.54
C PRO A 355 14.94 -5.48 -11.21
N ASN A 356 16.14 -6.07 -11.26
CA ASN A 356 16.84 -6.57 -10.07
C ASN A 356 17.75 -5.53 -9.45
N ASN A 357 18.22 -4.60 -10.27
CA ASN A 357 19.05 -3.48 -9.85
C ASN A 357 18.72 -2.28 -10.75
N PRO A 358 17.66 -1.51 -10.44
CA PRO A 358 17.36 -0.28 -11.15
C PRO A 358 18.44 0.76 -10.79
N GLY A 359 19.63 0.57 -11.33
CA GLY A 359 20.79 1.41 -11.05
C GLY A 359 20.61 2.76 -11.74
N ASN A 360 20.49 3.82 -10.95
CA ASN A 360 20.37 5.23 -11.39
C ASN A 360 19.51 5.42 -12.65
N PRO A 361 18.22 5.06 -12.59
CA PRO A 361 17.30 5.25 -13.71
C PRO A 361 17.19 6.74 -14.04
N ASP A 362 16.81 7.07 -15.27
CA ASP A 362 16.65 8.49 -15.63
C ASP A 362 15.36 9.10 -15.06
N ILE A 363 14.32 8.29 -14.91
CA ILE A 363 13.12 8.59 -14.13
C ILE A 363 12.94 7.54 -13.04
N HIS A 364 12.64 8.00 -11.83
CA HIS A 364 12.08 7.20 -10.75
C HIS A 364 10.93 7.96 -10.11
N ASP A 365 9.73 7.39 -10.18
CA ASP A 365 8.54 7.92 -9.52
C ASP A 365 8.01 6.93 -8.48
N SER A 366 7.48 7.42 -7.38
CA SER A 366 7.13 6.59 -6.23
C SER A 366 5.98 7.16 -5.42
N THR A 367 5.00 6.30 -5.14
CA THR A 367 3.92 6.59 -4.19
C THR A 367 4.39 6.65 -2.73
N ASN A 368 5.67 6.37 -2.43
CA ASN A 368 6.24 6.51 -1.09
C ASN A 368 6.96 7.86 -0.97
N PRO A 369 6.47 8.78 -0.11
CA PRO A 369 7.04 10.12 0.01
C PRO A 369 8.45 10.15 0.59
N ASN A 370 8.93 9.03 1.17
CA ASN A 370 10.28 8.91 1.71
C ASN A 370 11.28 8.31 0.71
N THR A 371 10.80 7.81 -0.43
CA THR A 371 11.66 7.32 -1.50
C THR A 371 12.11 8.52 -2.35
N PRO A 372 13.41 8.70 -2.62
CA PRO A 372 13.86 9.79 -3.49
C PRO A 372 13.34 9.59 -4.91
N SER A 373 12.36 10.40 -5.34
CA SER A 373 11.93 10.43 -6.74
C SER A 373 12.92 11.25 -7.58
N LYS A 374 13.14 10.79 -8.81
CA LYS A 374 13.85 11.48 -9.88
C LYS A 374 12.87 11.66 -11.03
N THR A 375 12.03 12.69 -10.99
CA THR A 375 11.01 12.90 -12.03
C THR A 375 11.51 13.73 -13.21
N ASN A 376 12.65 14.44 -13.04
CA ASN A 376 13.18 15.42 -14.00
C ASN A 376 12.09 16.32 -14.60
N THR A 377 11.15 16.77 -13.77
CA THR A 377 10.09 17.73 -14.10
C THR A 377 10.41 19.11 -13.51
N PRO A 378 9.80 20.22 -14.00
CA PRO A 378 9.96 21.55 -13.44
C PRO A 378 9.65 21.59 -11.93
N SER A 379 10.36 22.45 -11.20
CA SER A 379 10.22 22.61 -9.73
C SER A 379 8.83 23.08 -9.25
N GLY A 380 7.92 23.45 -10.17
CA GLY A 380 6.50 23.75 -9.88
C GLY A 380 5.54 22.57 -10.09
N ASP A 381 5.96 21.54 -10.84
CA ASP A 381 5.25 20.27 -11.02
C ASP A 381 5.73 19.21 -10.02
N ASN A 382 6.91 19.39 -9.43
CA ASN A 382 7.41 18.59 -8.31
C ASN A 382 8.41 19.42 -7.47
N PRO A 383 8.00 20.10 -6.38
CA PRO A 383 8.97 20.61 -5.44
C PRO A 383 9.55 19.42 -4.69
N LYS A 384 10.86 19.39 -4.45
CA LYS A 384 11.54 18.45 -3.54
C LYS A 384 10.94 18.50 -2.12
N SER A 385 9.76 17.93 -1.93
CA SER A 385 8.99 17.88 -0.71
C SER A 385 7.92 16.79 -0.84
N ASN A 386 8.32 15.53 -0.65
CA ASN A 386 7.49 14.51 0.02
C ASN A 386 5.99 14.59 -0.31
N ASP A 387 5.64 14.38 -1.57
CA ASP A 387 4.30 14.66 -2.06
C ASP A 387 3.44 13.41 -2.33
N PRO A 388 2.58 13.03 -1.37
CA PRO A 388 1.50 12.09 -1.60
C PRO A 388 0.14 12.78 -1.88
N ASN A 389 0.06 14.11 -2.10
CA ASN A 389 -1.22 14.84 -2.17
C ASN A 389 -1.26 16.16 -3.03
N ASN A 390 -0.23 16.55 -3.78
CA ASN A 390 -0.25 17.75 -4.60
C ASN A 390 -0.93 17.40 -5.94
N PRO A 391 -1.95 18.16 -6.36
CA PRO A 391 -2.63 17.96 -7.64
C PRO A 391 -1.79 18.41 -8.85
N GLY A 392 -0.45 18.43 -8.73
CA GLY A 392 0.46 18.65 -9.86
C GLY A 392 0.27 17.57 -10.94
N THR A 393 0.93 17.75 -12.09
CA THR A 393 0.87 16.79 -13.19
C THR A 393 1.57 15.48 -12.78
N GLY A 394 0.81 14.56 -12.18
CA GLY A 394 1.31 13.29 -11.64
C GLY A 394 0.37 12.73 -10.58
N GLY A 395 0.35 13.28 -9.36
CA GLY A 395 -0.63 12.91 -8.33
C GLY A 395 -0.62 11.43 -7.95
N ASP A 396 0.23 11.09 -6.98
CA ASP A 396 0.46 9.71 -6.55
C ASP A 396 -0.35 9.33 -5.32
N VAL A 397 -0.99 8.16 -5.37
CA VAL A 397 -1.88 7.68 -4.30
C VAL A 397 -1.50 6.25 -3.90
N PRO A 398 -0.94 6.03 -2.69
CA PRO A 398 -0.72 4.69 -2.17
C PRO A 398 -2.01 4.09 -1.62
N SER A 399 -2.00 2.79 -1.31
CA SER A 399 -3.15 2.11 -0.71
C SER A 399 -2.85 1.69 0.73
N THR A 400 -3.69 2.11 1.68
CA THR A 400 -3.59 1.68 3.08
C THR A 400 -4.71 0.71 3.44
N VAL A 401 -4.33 -0.41 4.04
CA VAL A 401 -5.24 -1.45 4.51
C VAL A 401 -5.12 -1.57 6.03
N ASN A 402 -6.26 -1.64 6.72
CA ASN A 402 -6.32 -1.84 8.16
C ASN A 402 -6.62 -3.31 8.49
N PHE A 403 -5.95 -3.84 9.51
CA PHE A 403 -6.06 -5.23 9.93
C PHE A 403 -6.72 -5.35 11.30
N SER A 404 -7.80 -6.13 11.35
CA SER A 404 -8.53 -6.51 12.57
C SER A 404 -8.31 -7.98 12.82
N ASN A 405 -7.90 -8.35 14.03
CA ASN A 405 -7.87 -9.70 14.53
C ASN A 405 -8.56 -9.69 15.89
N ARG A 406 -9.84 -10.06 15.94
CA ARG A 406 -10.62 -10.11 17.18
C ARG A 406 -10.68 -11.54 17.71
N GLY A 407 -10.63 -11.72 19.04
CA GLY A 407 -10.64 -13.06 19.62
C GLY A 407 -10.65 -13.04 21.15
N LEU A 408 -11.44 -13.93 21.74
CA LEU A 408 -11.57 -14.09 23.19
C LEU A 408 -11.19 -15.51 23.62
N THR A 409 -10.86 -15.69 24.89
CA THR A 409 -10.76 -16.99 25.55
C THR A 409 -11.34 -16.92 26.96
N LEU A 410 -12.01 -17.98 27.42
CA LEU A 410 -12.55 -18.10 28.78
C LEU A 410 -12.10 -19.43 29.41
N THR A 411 -11.35 -19.38 30.51
CA THR A 411 -10.77 -20.58 31.16
C THR A 411 -10.60 -20.39 32.68
N PRO A 412 -10.42 -21.45 33.49
CA PRO A 412 -10.58 -22.86 33.18
C PRO A 412 -12.04 -23.33 33.32
N ASN A 413 -12.26 -24.63 33.10
CA ASN A 413 -13.43 -25.36 33.59
C ASN A 413 -13.12 -25.87 34.99
N ASN A 414 -14.03 -25.71 35.95
CA ASN A 414 -13.80 -26.13 37.33
C ASN A 414 -14.73 -27.26 37.77
N SER A 415 -14.40 -27.86 38.91
CA SER A 415 -15.28 -28.81 39.58
C SER A 415 -15.20 -28.65 41.09
N ALA A 416 -16.31 -28.83 41.78
CA ALA A 416 -16.36 -28.80 43.23
C ALA A 416 -17.42 -29.73 43.83
N GLU A 417 -17.17 -30.17 45.06
CA GLU A 417 -18.15 -30.87 45.90
C GLU A 417 -18.69 -29.96 47.00
N ILE A 418 -20.01 -29.88 47.15
CA ILE A 418 -20.69 -29.07 48.16
C ILE A 418 -21.71 -29.90 48.95
N ALA A 419 -22.00 -29.48 50.18
CA ALA A 419 -23.06 -30.06 51.00
C ALA A 419 -24.46 -29.67 50.51
N PRO A 420 -25.54 -30.35 50.94
CA PRO A 420 -26.90 -29.80 50.88
C PRO A 420 -26.92 -28.42 51.58
N ASN A 421 -27.39 -27.38 50.89
CA ASN A 421 -27.28 -25.95 51.27
C ASN A 421 -25.86 -25.35 51.27
N GLY A 422 -24.86 -26.10 50.82
CA GLY A 422 -23.50 -25.59 50.62
C GLY A 422 -23.41 -24.65 49.42
N SER A 423 -22.29 -23.94 49.32
CA SER A 423 -22.00 -23.03 48.21
C SER A 423 -20.54 -23.15 47.76
N THR A 424 -20.27 -22.82 46.50
CA THR A 424 -18.91 -22.70 45.96
C THR A 424 -18.84 -21.53 44.97
N THR A 425 -17.65 -20.98 44.75
CA THR A 425 -17.41 -19.93 43.75
C THR A 425 -16.43 -20.42 42.70
N TYR A 426 -16.83 -20.38 41.44
CA TYR A 426 -15.97 -20.65 40.29
C TYR A 426 -15.39 -19.36 39.74
N THR A 427 -14.12 -19.37 39.38
CA THR A 427 -13.41 -18.20 38.82
C THR A 427 -12.91 -18.53 37.43
N HIS A 428 -13.25 -17.68 36.46
CA HIS A 428 -12.81 -17.78 35.08
C HIS A 428 -12.09 -16.52 34.66
N THR A 429 -11.07 -16.65 33.83
CA THR A 429 -10.32 -15.56 33.24
C THR A 429 -10.79 -15.38 31.80
N LEU A 430 -11.45 -14.25 31.52
CA LEU A 430 -11.81 -13.81 30.18
C LEU A 430 -10.66 -12.96 29.63
N THR A 431 -10.02 -13.40 28.56
CA THR A 431 -8.88 -12.71 27.94
C THR A 431 -9.20 -12.26 26.53
N ASN A 432 -8.84 -11.01 26.19
CA ASN A 432 -8.81 -10.54 24.82
C ASN A 432 -7.49 -10.93 24.15
N LYS A 433 -7.56 -11.86 23.20
CA LYS A 433 -6.41 -12.34 22.41
C LYS A 433 -6.28 -11.60 21.07
N GLY A 434 -7.20 -10.70 20.77
CA GLY A 434 -7.18 -9.89 19.57
C GLY A 434 -6.29 -8.65 19.65
N ASN A 435 -6.28 -7.86 18.56
CA ASN A 435 -5.59 -6.58 18.43
C ASN A 435 -6.53 -5.37 18.53
N LYS A 436 -7.83 -5.59 18.74
CA LYS A 436 -8.84 -4.54 18.96
C LYS A 436 -9.47 -4.68 20.34
N PRO A 437 -9.89 -3.57 20.98
CA PRO A 437 -10.64 -3.63 22.22
C PRO A 437 -12.01 -4.28 22.01
N GLU A 438 -12.46 -5.02 23.02
CA GLU A 438 -13.77 -5.67 23.05
C GLU A 438 -14.67 -4.91 24.03
N SER A 439 -15.79 -4.36 23.56
CA SER A 439 -16.76 -3.59 24.35
C SER A 439 -18.14 -4.25 24.28
N ASP A 440 -19.04 -3.85 25.18
CA ASP A 440 -20.42 -4.36 25.22
C ASP A 440 -20.48 -5.89 25.32
N LEU A 441 -19.51 -6.47 26.02
CA LEU A 441 -19.43 -7.91 26.25
C LEU A 441 -20.57 -8.33 27.15
N THR A 442 -21.34 -9.32 26.71
CA THR A 442 -22.41 -9.92 27.52
C THR A 442 -22.11 -11.38 27.76
N PHE A 443 -22.71 -11.94 28.81
CA PHE A 443 -22.64 -13.38 29.03
C PHE A 443 -23.88 -13.92 29.72
N THR A 444 -24.09 -15.22 29.56
CA THR A 444 -25.13 -15.97 30.28
C THR A 444 -24.48 -17.02 31.17
N VAL A 445 -25.17 -17.40 32.24
CA VAL A 445 -24.83 -18.56 33.06
C VAL A 445 -26.02 -19.50 32.97
N LYS A 446 -25.83 -20.65 32.32
CA LYS A 446 -26.89 -21.63 32.11
C LYS A 446 -26.63 -22.88 32.93
N ASP A 447 -27.53 -23.16 33.85
CA ASP A 447 -27.67 -24.48 34.47
C ASP A 447 -28.34 -25.41 33.44
N THR A 448 -27.76 -26.60 33.22
CA THR A 448 -28.19 -27.51 32.16
C THR A 448 -28.52 -28.93 32.64
N ALA A 449 -28.23 -29.31 33.89
CA ALA A 449 -28.24 -30.74 34.27
C ALA A 449 -28.78 -31.02 35.68
N GLY A 450 -30.09 -31.21 35.78
CA GLY A 450 -30.73 -31.76 36.97
C GLY A 450 -31.15 -30.71 38.00
N ASP A 451 -30.89 -29.42 37.74
CA ASP A 451 -31.37 -28.27 38.52
C ASP A 451 -31.07 -28.49 40.01
N ASN A 452 -29.82 -28.80 40.32
CA ASN A 452 -29.33 -29.11 41.67
C ASN A 452 -28.66 -27.91 42.35
N ILE A 453 -28.43 -26.84 41.59
CA ILE A 453 -27.77 -25.62 42.05
C ILE A 453 -28.52 -24.37 41.56
N ASP A 454 -28.42 -23.30 42.34
CA ASP A 454 -28.87 -21.96 41.95
C ASP A 454 -27.66 -21.02 41.86
N VAL A 455 -27.66 -20.15 40.84
CA VAL A 455 -26.70 -19.04 40.77
C VAL A 455 -27.07 -17.99 41.82
N SER A 456 -26.20 -17.81 42.81
CA SER A 456 -26.47 -16.95 43.96
C SER A 456 -25.84 -15.56 43.84
N SER A 457 -24.66 -15.44 43.22
CA SER A 457 -24.03 -14.16 42.92
C SER A 457 -23.06 -14.28 41.76
N VAL A 458 -22.97 -13.24 40.95
CA VAL A 458 -21.99 -13.12 39.86
C VAL A 458 -21.22 -11.84 40.04
N THR A 459 -19.90 -11.92 39.94
CA THR A 459 -19.01 -10.77 40.07
C THR A 459 -18.02 -10.72 38.93
N TYR A 460 -17.73 -9.53 38.43
CA TYR A 460 -16.66 -9.30 37.47
C TYR A 460 -15.55 -8.48 38.12
N THR A 461 -14.31 -8.93 37.95
CA THR A 461 -13.11 -8.17 38.32
C THR A 461 -12.45 -7.69 37.03
N ALA A 462 -12.40 -6.37 36.83
CA ALA A 462 -11.78 -5.74 35.68
C ALA A 462 -10.24 -5.86 35.72
N PRO A 463 -9.54 -5.62 34.59
CA PRO A 463 -8.07 -5.73 34.53
C PRO A 463 -7.32 -4.81 35.53
N ASP A 464 -7.94 -3.72 35.96
CA ASP A 464 -7.43 -2.78 36.96
C ASP A 464 -7.65 -3.25 38.42
N GLY A 465 -8.32 -4.38 38.62
CA GLY A 465 -8.67 -4.94 39.92
C GLY A 465 -10.03 -4.46 40.47
N THR A 466 -10.76 -3.59 39.76
CA THR A 466 -12.08 -3.13 40.19
C THR A 466 -13.07 -4.28 40.17
N LYS A 467 -13.73 -4.52 41.30
CA LYS A 467 -14.69 -5.63 41.49
C LYS A 467 -16.13 -5.11 41.49
N THR A 468 -16.97 -5.66 40.61
CA THR A 468 -18.36 -5.25 40.42
C THR A 468 -19.29 -6.45 40.48
N THR A 469 -20.24 -6.46 41.42
CA THR A 469 -21.32 -7.46 41.44
C THR A 469 -22.31 -7.15 40.32
N LEU A 470 -22.62 -8.15 39.51
CA LEU A 470 -23.48 -8.02 38.34
C LEU A 470 -24.87 -8.58 38.63
N THR A 471 -25.88 -7.92 38.08
CA THR A 471 -27.27 -8.39 38.11
C THR A 471 -27.73 -8.63 36.68
N PRO A 472 -28.32 -9.80 36.36
CA PRO A 472 -28.71 -10.09 34.99
C PRO A 472 -30.00 -9.36 34.64
N THR A 473 -30.12 -8.92 33.38
CA THR A 473 -31.39 -8.51 32.77
C THR A 473 -31.85 -9.63 31.85
N ASN A 474 -33.02 -10.23 32.12
CA ASN A 474 -33.54 -11.38 31.36
C ASN A 474 -32.51 -12.55 31.21
N GLY A 475 -31.74 -12.83 32.27
CA GLY A 475 -30.72 -13.90 32.27
C GLY A 475 -29.38 -13.53 31.61
N VAL A 476 -29.22 -12.29 31.13
CA VAL A 476 -28.00 -11.80 30.49
C VAL A 476 -27.27 -10.82 31.41
N TYR A 477 -25.99 -11.08 31.65
CA TYR A 477 -25.07 -10.21 32.37
C TYR A 477 -24.29 -9.34 31.38
N THR A 478 -24.00 -8.10 31.77
CA THR A 478 -23.16 -7.18 30.99
C THR A 478 -21.85 -6.94 31.72
N ILE A 479 -20.73 -7.08 31.02
CA ILE A 479 -19.41 -6.76 31.55
C ILE A 479 -19.20 -5.24 31.44
N PRO A 480 -18.90 -4.54 32.53
CA PRO A 480 -18.70 -3.09 32.50
C PRO A 480 -17.41 -2.72 31.78
N GLY A 481 -17.48 -1.69 30.94
CA GLY A 481 -16.32 -1.12 30.24
C GLY A 481 -15.86 -1.95 29.04
N LYS A 482 -14.59 -1.76 28.67
CA LYS A 482 -13.93 -2.45 27.56
C LYS A 482 -12.81 -3.34 28.07
N LEU A 483 -12.49 -4.38 27.31
CA LEU A 483 -11.32 -5.22 27.50
C LEU A 483 -10.32 -4.92 26.37
N ASP A 484 -9.27 -4.15 26.66
CA ASP A 484 -8.26 -3.80 25.65
C ASP A 484 -7.48 -5.04 25.19
N ALA A 485 -6.80 -4.93 24.04
CA ALA A 485 -6.00 -6.01 23.47
C ALA A 485 -4.97 -6.54 24.48
N GLY A 486 -4.94 -7.86 24.67
CA GLY A 486 -4.05 -8.54 25.60
C GLY A 486 -4.47 -8.51 27.08
N GLN A 487 -5.51 -7.74 27.45
CA GLN A 487 -5.99 -7.69 28.83
C GLN A 487 -6.87 -8.89 29.19
N ALA A 488 -6.98 -9.12 30.50
CA ALA A 488 -7.83 -10.15 31.06
C ALA A 488 -8.64 -9.64 32.25
N GLY A 489 -9.92 -9.98 32.31
CA GLY A 489 -10.78 -9.80 33.47
C GLY A 489 -11.22 -11.15 34.04
N LYS A 490 -11.76 -11.15 35.26
CA LYS A 490 -12.23 -12.38 35.92
C LYS A 490 -13.73 -12.37 36.11
N ILE A 491 -14.38 -13.47 35.75
CA ILE A 491 -15.80 -13.73 36.04
C ILE A 491 -15.83 -14.73 37.20
N GLU A 492 -16.46 -14.35 38.31
CA GLU A 492 -16.67 -15.19 39.48
C GLU A 492 -18.16 -15.53 39.59
N VAL A 493 -18.50 -16.82 39.59
CA VAL A 493 -19.87 -17.31 39.70
C VAL A 493 -20.01 -18.13 40.97
N THR A 494 -20.82 -17.67 41.92
CA THR A 494 -21.13 -18.39 43.15
C THR A 494 -22.43 -19.15 42.98
N VAL A 495 -22.36 -20.47 43.13
CA VAL A 495 -23.53 -21.37 43.07
C VAL A 495 -23.83 -21.94 44.46
N LYS A 496 -25.11 -22.22 44.72
CA LYS A 496 -25.60 -22.82 45.96
C LYS A 496 -26.42 -24.07 45.65
N SER A 497 -26.32 -25.10 46.47
CA SER A 497 -27.22 -26.24 46.35
C SER A 497 -28.66 -25.83 46.71
N ASN A 498 -29.64 -26.23 45.90
CA ASN A 498 -31.07 -26.00 46.13
C ASN A 498 -31.76 -27.16 46.89
N ASN A 499 -31.01 -27.83 47.78
CA ASN A 499 -31.41 -29.06 48.50
C ASN A 499 -31.57 -30.30 47.61
N ALA A 500 -30.84 -30.36 46.51
CA ALA A 500 -30.71 -31.54 45.67
C ALA A 500 -30.27 -32.81 46.41
N THR A 501 -30.60 -33.96 45.82
CA THR A 501 -30.28 -35.29 46.36
C THR A 501 -28.77 -35.53 46.40
N LEU A 502 -28.32 -36.32 47.39
CA LEU A 502 -26.90 -36.66 47.49
C LEU A 502 -26.43 -37.46 46.28
N ASN A 503 -25.18 -37.20 45.89
CA ASN A 503 -24.48 -37.80 44.75
C ASN A 503 -25.04 -37.46 43.36
N THR A 504 -25.86 -36.42 43.23
CA THR A 504 -26.16 -35.81 41.93
C THR A 504 -25.15 -34.72 41.59
N SER A 505 -24.99 -34.46 40.30
CA SER A 505 -24.09 -33.44 39.78
C SER A 505 -24.83 -32.53 38.81
N ASP A 506 -24.45 -31.25 38.81
CA ASP A 506 -24.93 -30.26 37.85
C ASP A 506 -23.79 -29.57 37.10
N ALA A 507 -24.08 -29.13 35.88
CA ALA A 507 -23.19 -28.38 35.02
C ALA A 507 -23.70 -26.96 34.78
N ALA A 508 -22.92 -25.97 35.21
CA ALA A 508 -23.15 -24.55 34.94
C ALA A 508 -22.22 -24.09 33.80
N THR A 509 -22.80 -23.68 32.68
CA THR A 509 -22.03 -23.19 31.52
C THR A 509 -22.12 -21.67 31.42
N ILE A 510 -20.98 -21.01 31.46
CA ILE A 510 -20.83 -19.58 31.22
C ILE A 510 -20.52 -19.40 29.75
N THR A 511 -21.31 -18.58 29.04
CA THR A 511 -21.08 -18.27 27.62
C THR A 511 -20.98 -16.76 27.45
N VAL A 512 -19.80 -16.28 27.06
CA VAL A 512 -19.54 -14.87 26.74
C VAL A 512 -19.78 -14.65 25.25
N THR A 513 -20.67 -13.71 24.94
CA THR A 513 -21.01 -13.29 23.59
C THR A 513 -20.50 -11.87 23.35
N PRO A 514 -19.51 -11.70 22.46
CA PRO A 514 -19.03 -10.37 22.08
C PRO A 514 -20.00 -9.67 21.14
N ALA A 515 -20.04 -8.34 21.22
CA ALA A 515 -20.81 -7.52 20.29
C ALA A 515 -20.16 -7.45 18.91
N ALA A 516 -20.99 -7.29 17.87
CA ALA A 516 -20.52 -7.00 16.53
C ALA A 516 -19.80 -5.65 16.50
N GLY A 517 -18.66 -5.59 15.82
CA GLY A 517 -17.93 -4.35 15.57
C GLY A 517 -18.68 -3.46 14.57
N THR A 518 -18.12 -2.28 14.32
CA THR A 518 -18.66 -1.33 13.32
C THR A 518 -18.74 -1.91 11.91
N ASN A 519 -17.95 -2.94 11.61
CA ASN A 519 -17.93 -3.63 10.32
C ASN A 519 -18.73 -4.94 10.33
N GLY A 520 -19.51 -5.21 11.38
CA GLY A 520 -20.30 -6.44 11.53
C GLY A 520 -19.46 -7.69 11.85
N ASP A 521 -18.18 -7.53 12.14
CA ASP A 521 -17.29 -8.60 12.61
C ASP A 521 -17.48 -8.79 14.12
N ALA A 522 -17.91 -9.98 14.56
CA ALA A 522 -17.92 -10.36 15.98
C ALA A 522 -17.03 -11.59 16.16
N PRO A 523 -16.16 -11.65 17.19
CA PRO A 523 -15.49 -12.90 17.54
C PRO A 523 -16.51 -13.99 17.89
N ALA A 524 -16.10 -15.26 17.76
CA ALA A 524 -16.92 -16.37 18.21
C ALA A 524 -17.18 -16.27 19.73
N ALA A 525 -18.37 -16.69 20.16
CA ALA A 525 -18.67 -16.83 21.58
C ALA A 525 -17.72 -17.84 22.23
N VAL A 526 -17.33 -17.57 23.47
CA VAL A 526 -16.46 -18.46 24.25
C VAL A 526 -17.21 -18.95 25.48
N SER A 527 -16.94 -20.19 25.89
CA SER A 527 -17.60 -20.78 27.04
C SER A 527 -16.65 -21.54 27.97
N ALA A 528 -17.06 -21.62 29.23
CA ALA A 528 -16.46 -22.47 30.24
C ALA A 528 -17.58 -23.16 31.01
N THR A 529 -17.38 -24.42 31.38
CA THR A 529 -18.38 -25.24 32.07
C THR A 529 -17.81 -25.73 33.39
N ASP A 530 -18.53 -25.47 34.48
CA ASP A 530 -18.21 -25.97 35.80
C ASP A 530 -19.13 -27.12 36.20
N THR A 531 -18.61 -28.06 36.98
CA THR A 531 -19.39 -29.20 37.50
C THR A 531 -19.44 -29.20 39.01
N THR A 532 -20.64 -29.11 39.57
CA THR A 532 -20.89 -29.15 41.02
C THR A 532 -21.52 -30.48 41.41
N THR A 533 -20.95 -31.19 42.38
CA THR A 533 -21.54 -32.44 42.91
C THR A 533 -22.03 -32.25 44.33
N ILE A 534 -23.26 -32.68 44.61
CA ILE A 534 -23.82 -32.64 45.96
C ILE A 534 -23.34 -33.87 46.74
N LYS A 535 -22.60 -33.65 47.82
CA LYS A 535 -22.06 -34.68 48.69
C LYS A 535 -22.44 -34.41 50.14
N GLY A 536 -22.41 -35.43 50.98
CA GLY A 536 -22.87 -35.34 52.36
C GLY A 536 -22.72 -36.66 53.09
N MET A 537 -23.68 -36.97 53.95
CA MET A 537 -23.69 -38.20 54.73
C MET A 537 -24.91 -39.05 54.39
N THR A 538 -24.72 -40.34 54.15
CA THR A 538 -25.83 -41.31 54.07
C THR A 538 -25.86 -42.15 55.35
N LEU A 539 -27.05 -42.57 55.76
CA LEU A 539 -27.25 -43.45 56.92
C LEU A 539 -27.87 -44.77 56.47
N VAL A 540 -27.30 -45.88 56.91
CA VAL A 540 -27.84 -47.23 56.70
C VAL A 540 -27.97 -47.93 58.05
N LYS A 541 -29.18 -48.40 58.38
CA LYS A 541 -29.41 -49.20 59.59
C LYS A 541 -29.47 -50.67 59.22
N LYS A 542 -28.58 -51.45 59.82
CA LYS A 542 -28.48 -52.90 59.70
C LYS A 542 -28.81 -53.57 61.03
N GLN A 543 -29.17 -54.83 60.97
CA GLN A 543 -29.47 -55.67 62.12
C GLN A 543 -28.85 -57.05 61.96
N ALA A 544 -28.52 -57.66 63.10
CA ALA A 544 -28.03 -59.03 63.20
C ALA A 544 -28.68 -59.72 64.41
N LYS A 545 -28.93 -61.02 64.29
CA LYS A 545 -29.42 -61.84 65.38
C LYS A 545 -28.27 -62.22 66.31
N ASP A 546 -28.45 -62.03 67.62
CA ASP A 546 -27.55 -62.45 68.67
C ASP A 546 -28.26 -63.44 69.60
N GLU A 547 -28.01 -64.73 69.37
CA GLU A 547 -28.63 -65.80 70.16
C GLU A 547 -28.06 -65.89 71.58
N ALA A 548 -26.82 -65.42 71.79
CA ALA A 548 -26.14 -65.47 73.08
C ALA A 548 -26.43 -64.23 73.95
N CYS A 549 -27.03 -63.18 73.38
CA CYS A 549 -27.31 -61.91 74.06
C CYS A 549 -26.06 -61.27 74.68
N ASN A 550 -24.90 -61.45 74.05
CA ASN A 550 -23.62 -60.93 74.53
C ASN A 550 -23.17 -59.65 73.78
N GLY A 551 -23.98 -59.15 72.83
CA GLY A 551 -23.70 -57.94 72.06
C GLY A 551 -22.61 -58.11 70.99
N THR A 552 -22.12 -59.33 70.77
CA THR A 552 -21.01 -59.64 69.85
C THR A 552 -21.50 -60.52 68.69
N VAL A 553 -21.49 -59.94 67.50
CA VAL A 553 -21.85 -60.61 66.23
C VAL A 553 -20.76 -60.32 65.20
N ALA A 554 -20.54 -61.25 64.27
CA ALA A 554 -19.59 -61.04 63.17
C ALA A 554 -20.08 -59.93 62.23
N ASP A 555 -19.17 -59.14 61.66
CA ASP A 555 -19.52 -58.03 60.76
C ASP A 555 -20.36 -58.48 59.55
N SER A 556 -20.09 -59.69 59.02
CA SER A 556 -20.84 -60.29 57.91
C SER A 556 -22.29 -60.68 58.26
N ALA A 557 -22.67 -60.68 59.54
CA ALA A 557 -24.03 -61.01 59.97
C ALA A 557 -24.99 -59.81 59.89
N PHE A 558 -24.47 -58.58 59.75
CA PHE A 558 -25.30 -57.38 59.63
C PHE A 558 -25.90 -57.26 58.24
N SER A 559 -27.22 -57.17 58.17
CA SER A 559 -27.97 -56.87 56.95
C SER A 559 -29.12 -55.93 57.24
N ASP A 560 -29.67 -55.29 56.22
CA ASP A 560 -30.93 -54.54 56.26
C ASP A 560 -32.16 -55.43 56.05
N ALA A 561 -31.96 -56.75 55.89
CA ALA A 561 -33.02 -57.72 55.66
C ALA A 561 -33.89 -57.94 56.91
N VAL A 562 -35.16 -58.27 56.68
CA VAL A 562 -36.12 -58.59 57.75
C VAL A 562 -35.71 -59.89 58.46
N ILE A 563 -35.58 -59.86 59.79
CA ILE A 563 -35.34 -61.06 60.61
C ILE A 563 -36.68 -61.71 60.96
N ASN A 564 -36.98 -62.86 60.34
CA ASN A 564 -38.29 -63.55 60.49
C ASN A 564 -38.32 -64.61 61.61
N ASN A 565 -37.19 -64.93 62.25
CA ASN A 565 -37.05 -66.09 63.13
C ASN A 565 -36.41 -65.78 64.49
N ALA A 566 -36.51 -64.53 64.95
CA ALA A 566 -36.10 -64.15 66.30
C ALA A 566 -37.17 -64.58 67.31
N LYS A 567 -36.77 -65.29 68.36
CA LYS A 567 -37.66 -65.79 69.42
C LYS A 567 -37.66 -64.85 70.63
N PRO A 568 -38.75 -64.79 71.42
CA PRO A 568 -38.75 -64.10 72.71
C PRO A 568 -37.55 -64.54 73.57
N GLY A 569 -36.87 -63.58 74.19
CA GLY A 569 -35.65 -63.79 74.97
C GLY A 569 -34.33 -63.76 74.17
N GLN A 570 -34.37 -63.73 72.83
CA GLN A 570 -33.17 -63.54 71.99
C GLN A 570 -32.86 -62.05 71.78
N CYS A 571 -31.62 -61.74 71.39
CA CYS A 571 -31.18 -60.38 71.17
C CYS A 571 -31.04 -60.04 69.69
N ILE A 572 -31.30 -58.76 69.37
CA ILE A 572 -31.03 -58.16 68.07
C ILE A 572 -29.99 -57.07 68.28
N VAL A 573 -28.93 -57.11 67.49
CA VAL A 573 -27.90 -56.07 67.46
C VAL A 573 -28.21 -55.14 66.29
N TYR A 574 -28.42 -53.87 66.59
CA TYR A 574 -28.56 -52.83 65.57
C TYR A 574 -27.20 -52.17 65.32
N ARG A 575 -26.88 -51.90 64.05
CA ARG A 575 -25.73 -51.10 63.63
C ARG A 575 -26.19 -50.03 62.66
N ILE A 576 -25.92 -48.78 62.98
CA ILE A 576 -26.20 -47.64 62.11
C ILE A 576 -24.88 -47.15 61.55
N GLU A 577 -24.73 -47.24 60.24
CA GLU A 577 -23.56 -46.81 59.48
C GLU A 577 -23.81 -45.42 58.90
N ALA A 578 -22.91 -44.50 59.19
CA ALA A 578 -22.85 -43.15 58.65
C ALA A 578 -21.69 -43.07 57.65
N THR A 579 -22.00 -42.96 56.36
CA THR A 579 -21.00 -42.93 55.29
C THR A 579 -20.81 -41.52 54.77
N ASN A 580 -19.58 -41.03 54.83
CA ASN A 580 -19.19 -39.75 54.23
C ASN A 580 -19.00 -39.93 52.73
N THR A 581 -19.81 -39.24 51.93
CA THR A 581 -19.81 -39.36 50.45
C THR A 581 -18.92 -38.34 49.76
N PHE A 582 -18.30 -37.40 50.49
CA PHE A 582 -17.28 -36.52 49.93
C PHE A 582 -16.03 -37.33 49.54
N SER A 583 -15.38 -36.93 48.44
CA SER A 583 -14.11 -37.53 48.01
C SER A 583 -12.89 -36.93 48.70
N ASN A 584 -13.00 -35.70 49.21
CA ASN A 584 -11.87 -34.95 49.77
C ASN A 584 -12.15 -34.15 51.05
N LYS A 585 -13.37 -34.21 51.61
CA LYS A 585 -13.74 -33.51 52.86
C LYS A 585 -14.08 -34.51 53.96
N ALA A 586 -13.52 -34.32 55.15
CA ALA A 586 -13.93 -35.06 56.34
C ALA A 586 -15.20 -34.44 56.96
N LEU A 587 -16.04 -35.28 57.56
CA LEU A 587 -17.11 -34.84 58.45
C LEU A 587 -16.60 -34.89 59.88
N SER A 588 -16.89 -33.87 60.68
CA SER A 588 -16.50 -33.81 62.10
C SER A 588 -17.71 -33.61 62.99
N ASN A 589 -17.58 -34.00 64.26
CA ASN A 589 -18.67 -33.92 65.25
C ASN A 589 -19.95 -34.66 64.81
N VAL A 590 -19.80 -35.77 64.08
CA VAL A 590 -20.94 -36.59 63.67
C VAL A 590 -21.45 -37.36 64.88
N VAL A 591 -22.72 -37.17 65.23
CA VAL A 591 -23.39 -37.90 66.32
C VAL A 591 -24.53 -38.72 65.73
N ILE A 592 -24.44 -40.04 65.88
CA ILE A 592 -25.48 -40.98 65.45
C ILE A 592 -26.44 -41.18 66.63
N LYS A 593 -27.74 -41.01 66.38
CA LYS A 593 -28.79 -41.17 67.39
C LYS A 593 -29.89 -42.12 66.89
N ASP A 594 -30.27 -43.08 67.72
CA ASP A 594 -31.41 -43.98 67.47
C ASP A 594 -32.42 -43.90 68.60
N ALA A 595 -33.64 -43.45 68.30
CA ALA A 595 -34.68 -43.28 69.30
C ALA A 595 -35.18 -44.63 69.85
N ALA A 596 -35.26 -44.75 71.18
CA ALA A 596 -35.66 -45.99 71.85
C ALA A 596 -37.16 -46.29 71.72
N ASN A 597 -37.99 -45.25 71.52
CA ASN A 597 -39.44 -45.36 71.40
C ASN A 597 -39.92 -46.31 70.29
N GLN A 598 -39.06 -46.62 69.31
CA GLN A 598 -39.38 -47.54 68.23
C GLN A 598 -39.33 -49.02 68.63
N TRP A 599 -38.63 -49.36 69.73
CA TRP A 599 -38.41 -50.75 70.13
C TRP A 599 -38.62 -51.02 71.63
N ASN A 600 -38.56 -50.01 72.51
CA ASN A 600 -38.59 -50.16 73.97
C ASN A 600 -39.88 -50.77 74.57
N THR A 601 -40.99 -50.77 73.83
CA THR A 601 -42.21 -51.48 74.26
C THR A 601 -42.10 -52.99 74.03
N LYS A 602 -41.31 -53.43 73.05
CA LYS A 602 -41.20 -54.84 72.58
C LYS A 602 -39.87 -55.51 72.94
N ALA A 603 -38.84 -54.74 73.26
CA ALA A 603 -37.52 -55.22 73.63
C ALA A 603 -36.89 -54.33 74.71
N ASP A 604 -36.01 -54.91 75.52
CA ASP A 604 -35.25 -54.22 76.55
C ASP A 604 -33.80 -54.00 76.10
N TYR A 605 -33.19 -52.88 76.44
CA TYR A 605 -31.77 -52.65 76.15
C TYR A 605 -30.89 -53.69 76.86
N VAL A 606 -29.91 -54.25 76.16
CA VAL A 606 -28.88 -55.11 76.76
C VAL A 606 -27.80 -54.21 77.36
N THR A 607 -27.73 -54.12 78.68
CA THR A 607 -26.75 -53.29 79.40
C THR A 607 -25.33 -53.53 78.91
N ASN A 608 -24.56 -52.45 78.73
CA ASN A 608 -23.16 -52.46 78.25
C ASN A 608 -22.95 -52.97 76.81
N SER A 609 -24.01 -53.11 76.01
CA SER A 609 -23.88 -53.54 74.61
C SER A 609 -23.61 -52.42 73.61
N ILE A 610 -23.65 -51.16 74.05
CA ILE A 610 -23.47 -50.00 73.17
C ILE A 610 -21.99 -49.74 72.91
N LYS A 611 -21.64 -49.53 71.65
CA LYS A 611 -20.29 -49.16 71.20
C LYS A 611 -20.36 -48.43 69.86
N ASP A 612 -19.31 -47.72 69.51
CA ASP A 612 -19.19 -47.03 68.22
C ASP A 612 -17.83 -47.30 67.57
N SER A 613 -17.66 -46.81 66.35
CA SER A 613 -16.43 -46.96 65.57
C SER A 613 -15.23 -46.21 66.14
N ALA A 614 -15.44 -45.23 67.00
CA ALA A 614 -14.38 -44.41 67.60
C ALA A 614 -13.91 -44.93 68.97
N ASN A 615 -14.63 -45.90 69.55
CA ASN A 615 -14.47 -46.35 70.94
C ASN A 615 -14.57 -45.18 71.94
N GLY A 616 -15.41 -44.18 71.64
CA GLY A 616 -15.60 -43.01 72.48
C GLY A 616 -16.67 -43.22 73.57
N ALA A 617 -16.92 -42.18 74.36
CA ALA A 617 -17.96 -42.19 75.37
C ALA A 617 -19.36 -42.16 74.73
N THR A 618 -20.06 -43.29 74.74
CA THR A 618 -21.42 -43.46 74.20
C THR A 618 -22.49 -43.25 75.27
N THR A 619 -23.71 -42.89 74.86
CA THR A 619 -24.87 -42.77 75.78
C THR A 619 -25.81 -43.96 75.58
N ALA A 620 -25.92 -44.80 76.60
CA ALA A 620 -26.81 -45.95 76.60
C ALA A 620 -28.29 -45.52 76.43
N PRO A 621 -29.15 -46.38 75.84
CA PRO A 621 -30.54 -46.03 75.58
C PRO A 621 -31.37 -45.83 76.84
N GLY A 622 -31.68 -44.57 77.17
CA GLY A 622 -32.84 -44.17 77.97
C GLY A 622 -33.99 -43.74 77.05
N ASP A 623 -33.85 -42.55 76.46
CA ASP A 623 -34.71 -42.07 75.37
C ASP A 623 -34.18 -42.44 73.97
N ALA A 624 -32.85 -42.58 73.82
CA ALA A 624 -32.18 -42.91 72.57
C ALA A 624 -30.77 -43.49 72.81
N ALA A 625 -30.31 -44.36 71.90
CA ALA A 625 -28.89 -44.70 71.79
C ALA A 625 -28.13 -43.56 71.12
N VAL A 626 -26.99 -43.13 71.65
CA VAL A 626 -26.19 -42.04 71.07
C VAL A 626 -24.72 -42.42 71.01
N SER A 627 -24.08 -42.21 69.85
CA SER A 627 -22.63 -42.37 69.69
C SER A 627 -21.84 -41.28 70.42
N SER A 628 -20.54 -41.47 70.56
CA SER A 628 -19.62 -40.35 70.77
C SER A 628 -19.54 -39.45 69.53
N ASN A 629 -18.81 -38.34 69.62
CA ASN A 629 -18.49 -37.50 68.46
C ASN A 629 -17.56 -38.28 67.52
N LEU A 630 -18.01 -38.53 66.30
CA LEU A 630 -17.24 -39.22 65.28
C LEU A 630 -16.64 -38.21 64.29
N ASP A 631 -15.38 -38.42 63.94
CA ASP A 631 -14.74 -37.81 62.77
C ASP A 631 -14.66 -38.85 61.66
N ILE A 632 -15.32 -38.59 60.53
CA ILE A 632 -15.46 -39.53 59.41
C ILE A 632 -14.70 -38.96 58.22
N ALA A 633 -13.53 -39.53 57.93
CA ALA A 633 -12.72 -39.15 56.77
C ALA A 633 -13.50 -39.33 55.45
N ALA A 634 -13.03 -38.67 54.39
CA ALA A 634 -13.64 -38.75 53.06
C ALA A 634 -13.77 -40.21 52.57
N GLY A 635 -14.94 -40.58 52.06
CA GLY A 635 -15.25 -41.94 51.61
C GLY A 635 -15.33 -43.02 52.72
N GLN A 636 -15.15 -42.66 53.99
CA GLN A 636 -15.17 -43.62 55.10
C GLN A 636 -16.55 -43.70 55.79
N THR A 637 -16.70 -44.72 56.64
CA THR A 637 -17.93 -44.99 57.40
C THR A 637 -17.66 -45.01 58.91
N GLY A 638 -18.35 -44.15 59.65
CA GLY A 638 -18.49 -44.26 61.11
C GLY A 638 -19.74 -45.06 61.47
N TRP A 639 -19.79 -45.69 62.65
CA TRP A 639 -20.97 -46.47 63.03
C TRP A 639 -21.28 -46.47 64.54
N LEU A 640 -22.56 -46.65 64.87
CA LEU A 640 -23.09 -46.88 66.23
C LEU A 640 -23.71 -48.27 66.29
N GLN A 641 -23.42 -49.04 67.34
CA GLN A 641 -23.96 -50.37 67.57
C GLN A 641 -24.52 -50.50 68.99
N PHE A 642 -25.65 -51.20 69.14
CA PHE A 642 -26.19 -51.60 70.44
C PHE A 642 -27.12 -52.82 70.30
N ALA A 643 -27.34 -53.56 71.39
CA ALA A 643 -28.22 -54.73 71.39
C ALA A 643 -29.49 -54.53 72.23
N VAL A 644 -30.58 -55.14 71.79
CA VAL A 644 -31.86 -55.19 72.51
C VAL A 644 -32.32 -56.64 72.63
N LYS A 645 -32.97 -57.00 73.74
CA LYS A 645 -33.50 -58.33 74.04
C LYS A 645 -35.02 -58.34 73.90
N ILE A 646 -35.55 -59.24 73.09
CA ILE A 646 -36.99 -59.36 72.85
C ILE A 646 -37.69 -59.81 74.15
N LYS A 647 -38.73 -59.10 74.58
CA LYS A 647 -39.47 -59.41 75.81
C LYS A 647 -40.12 -60.80 75.73
N THR A 648 -40.14 -61.53 76.85
CA THR A 648 -40.60 -62.92 76.91
C THR A 648 -42.11 -63.12 77.09
N THR A 649 -42.90 -62.07 77.38
CA THR A 649 -44.38 -62.10 77.31
C THR A 649 -44.99 -60.69 77.50
N LYS A 650 -46.24 -60.54 77.02
CA LYS A 650 -47.02 -59.31 76.70
C LYS A 650 -46.75 -58.03 77.50
#